data_AF-A0A840GPC8-F1
#
_entry.id   AF-A0A840GPC8-F1
#
_cell.length_a   1.000
_cell.length_b   1.000
_cell.length_c   1.000
_cell.angle_alpha   90.00
_cell.angle_beta   90.00
_cell.angle_gamma   90.00
#
_symmetry.space_group_name_H-M   'P 1'
#
loop_
_entity.id
_entity.type
_entity.pdbx_description
1 polymer ?
#
loop_
_entity_poly.entity_id
_entity_poly.type
_entity_poly.pdbx_seq_one_letter_code
_entity_poly.pdbx_strand_id
1 'polypeptide(L)'
;MATTTAWPDATNTGVSAGVTLTPYYGDLVINTAGAVISGLDIHGSVFINAPNVTLENCKVTTDAFYAVRVATGVTGAVIQHNEINGVGSGNDGDYGIMGQGTFIANNIYNVENGIGVDGGNTLIKDNYIHDMIASGSPHYDGISIDGNNSNITISHNTVINDHTQTAAIMIDNYFGPVSDVTVDNNLLYGGGYNIYSSAQFNGGSVTGVVVTNNHMGGGYWGPTAFTGNSPVYTGNVDDSGTLVATLNTSANSGSGSTAPSAPTVPSAPVIASFSTDSGTAGDKITNDNTIELKGSAAAGSTVKFYDGTTQIGSTTADSSGNWDYITKVLTDAKHTLTATATTTSGQTSAASSALAITVDTKAPTAPTMASHTVNSANQVVLSGTAEASSVVKVFDGTTQIGTVTADSSGAWGYTSAALAAGSHSLTAKATDAAGNTGTASTAFAASISNSAPTSPSSPTAPTSPTAGTVVESAGSTTLVESSGRFYLNGSTGSGPTLKDDGVAFVKGSDGTWAPIGAEKTATGYEVVWKEASTGQYTAWNTDNNGNYVSHVDSLTGSTWGGSVSGTDSGLKSLEATFHQDLNGDGQIGTSTATAPTSPAQTTGKVVESAGVTSLVESGGKFYLNGSSGTGPSLKDGGADFVSGSDGTWTPIGAEKTATGYQVAWKEASTGQYTAWNTDNDGNYVSHVSTLTGSTSGGSVSGTDSGLKSLETSFHQDLNGDGQVGTSSLATSSTSTTQTIATSSSTTSNTQTSTSGNDVFVGTSKADTFSFAANFGNDVIKGFVASGPAHDTIEFSKSVFDSFASVLSHATQSGGDVVIATGDDTLTLKNMKVGSLTSQDFHFA
;
A
#
# COMPACT_ATOMS: atom_id res chain seq x y z
N MET A 1 4.90 -37.89 -2.88
CA MET A 1 6.34 -38.24 -2.82
C MET A 1 7.09 -36.92 -2.77
N ALA A 2 7.64 -36.57 -1.61
CA ALA A 2 8.39 -35.34 -1.43
C ALA A 2 9.78 -35.54 -2.05
N THR A 3 10.09 -34.82 -3.13
CA THR A 3 11.46 -34.68 -3.60
C THR A 3 12.14 -33.66 -2.70
N THR A 4 12.93 -34.14 -1.73
CA THR A 4 13.98 -33.34 -1.11
C THR A 4 14.91 -32.87 -2.24
N THR A 5 14.82 -31.62 -2.66
CA THR A 5 15.82 -31.05 -3.57
C THR A 5 17.11 -30.93 -2.78
N ALA A 6 17.98 -31.94 -2.91
CA ALA A 6 19.34 -31.89 -2.42
C ALA A 6 20.06 -30.67 -3.02
N TRP A 7 20.93 -30.05 -2.23
CA TRP A 7 21.84 -29.00 -2.70
C TRP A 7 22.52 -29.44 -4.00
N PRO A 8 22.55 -28.63 -5.06
CA PRO A 8 23.26 -28.98 -6.29
C PRO A 8 24.77 -29.12 -6.02
N ASP A 9 25.28 -30.31 -6.30
CA ASP A 9 26.70 -30.64 -6.18
C ASP A 9 27.54 -29.74 -7.10
N ALA A 10 28.50 -29.02 -6.51
CA ALA A 10 29.39 -28.11 -7.21
C ALA A 10 30.17 -28.80 -8.35
N THR A 11 30.51 -30.09 -8.20
CA THR A 11 31.23 -30.88 -9.21
C THR A 11 30.40 -31.15 -10.45
N ASN A 12 29.07 -31.23 -10.30
CA ASN A 12 28.13 -31.52 -11.38
C ASN A 12 27.56 -30.26 -12.04
N THR A 13 27.42 -29.17 -11.27
CA THR A 13 26.80 -27.92 -11.73
C THR A 13 27.80 -26.90 -12.29
N GLY A 14 29.08 -27.03 -11.92
CA GLY A 14 30.11 -26.06 -12.28
C GLY A 14 30.07 -24.81 -11.41
N VAL A 15 31.08 -23.96 -11.57
CA VAL A 15 31.27 -22.75 -10.75
C VAL A 15 31.34 -21.51 -11.62
N SER A 16 31.03 -20.35 -11.05
CA SER A 16 31.04 -19.07 -11.75
C SER A 16 32.44 -18.71 -12.29
N ALA A 17 32.49 -17.84 -13.30
CA ALA A 17 33.74 -17.45 -13.93
C ALA A 17 34.75 -16.88 -12.91
N GLY A 18 35.99 -17.38 -12.93
CA GLY A 18 37.05 -16.95 -12.02
C GLY A 18 37.00 -17.60 -10.63
N VAL A 19 36.13 -18.60 -10.47
CA VAL A 19 36.15 -19.59 -9.38
C VAL A 19 36.69 -20.90 -9.95
N THR A 20 37.58 -21.56 -9.22
CA THR A 20 38.14 -22.86 -9.62
C THR A 20 37.65 -23.93 -8.67
N LEU A 21 37.10 -25.01 -9.20
CA LEU A 21 36.79 -26.21 -8.44
C LEU A 21 37.86 -27.26 -8.73
N THR A 22 38.53 -27.77 -7.69
CA THR A 22 39.56 -28.79 -7.89
C THR A 22 38.91 -30.16 -8.14
N PRO A 23 39.30 -30.91 -9.18
CA PRO A 23 38.61 -32.15 -9.54
C PRO A 23 38.76 -33.32 -8.55
N TYR A 24 39.72 -33.25 -7.62
CA TYR A 24 40.14 -34.40 -6.81
C TYR A 24 39.70 -34.31 -5.34
N TYR A 25 39.68 -33.10 -4.78
CA TYR A 25 39.30 -32.85 -3.38
C TYR A 25 38.04 -32.00 -3.25
N GLY A 26 37.44 -31.57 -4.36
CA GLY A 26 36.26 -30.70 -4.36
C GLY A 26 36.50 -29.29 -3.82
N ASP A 27 37.77 -28.90 -3.61
CA ASP A 27 38.10 -27.57 -3.10
C ASP A 27 37.65 -26.46 -4.04
N LEU A 28 37.05 -25.42 -3.47
CA LEU A 28 36.60 -24.23 -4.17
C LEU A 28 37.56 -23.07 -3.94
N VAL A 29 38.27 -22.63 -4.97
CA VAL A 29 39.23 -21.52 -4.90
C VAL A 29 38.67 -20.28 -5.61
N ILE A 30 38.47 -19.20 -4.87
CA ILE A 30 37.83 -17.97 -5.33
C ILE A 30 38.87 -16.86 -5.42
N ASN A 31 39.29 -16.54 -6.65
CA ASN A 31 40.29 -15.49 -6.94
C ASN A 31 39.66 -14.22 -7.53
N THR A 32 38.33 -14.15 -7.58
CA THR A 32 37.60 -13.03 -8.22
C THR A 32 36.98 -12.14 -7.16
N ALA A 33 37.32 -10.86 -7.19
CA ALA A 33 36.76 -9.88 -6.27
C ALA A 33 35.25 -9.69 -6.52
N GLY A 34 34.46 -9.55 -5.45
CA GLY A 34 33.01 -9.39 -5.58
C GLY A 34 32.25 -10.66 -5.95
N ALA A 35 32.91 -11.82 -5.99
CA ALA A 35 32.25 -13.07 -6.35
C ALA A 35 31.22 -13.45 -5.27
N VAL A 36 30.05 -13.90 -5.71
CA VAL A 36 28.99 -14.44 -4.84
C VAL A 36 28.84 -15.91 -5.17
N ILE A 37 29.05 -16.76 -4.18
CA ILE A 37 28.88 -18.21 -4.24
C ILE A 37 27.65 -18.54 -3.39
N SER A 38 26.61 -19.07 -4.04
CA SER A 38 25.36 -19.39 -3.36
C SER A 38 24.78 -20.71 -3.83
N GLY A 39 24.18 -21.44 -2.89
CA GLY A 39 23.32 -22.57 -3.18
C GLY A 39 24.03 -23.89 -3.48
N LEU A 40 25.31 -24.03 -3.19
CA LEU A 40 26.11 -25.20 -3.60
C LEU A 40 26.31 -26.22 -2.47
N ASP A 41 26.36 -27.50 -2.83
CA ASP A 41 26.98 -28.56 -2.02
C ASP A 41 28.45 -28.71 -2.41
N ILE A 42 29.36 -28.43 -1.47
CA ILE A 42 30.79 -28.38 -1.66
C ILE A 42 31.41 -29.50 -0.80
N HIS A 43 31.97 -30.51 -1.46
CA HIS A 43 32.67 -31.64 -0.84
C HIS A 43 34.17 -31.38 -0.87
N GLY A 44 34.62 -30.38 -0.12
CA GLY A 44 36.01 -29.88 -0.07
C GLY A 44 36.10 -28.54 0.66
N SER A 45 37.30 -27.97 0.73
CA SER A 45 37.55 -26.68 1.39
C SER A 45 37.22 -25.49 0.48
N VAL A 46 36.77 -24.38 1.07
CA VAL A 46 36.56 -23.11 0.35
C VAL A 46 37.68 -22.13 0.67
N PHE A 47 38.45 -21.71 -0.34
CA PHE A 47 39.53 -20.72 -0.23
C PHE A 47 39.14 -19.39 -0.88
N ILE A 48 39.00 -18.35 -0.07
CA ILE A 48 38.67 -16.98 -0.49
C ILE A 48 39.96 -16.15 -0.56
N ASN A 49 40.45 -15.90 -1.78
CA ASN A 49 41.71 -15.18 -2.04
C ASN A 49 41.52 -13.76 -2.59
N ALA A 50 40.27 -13.29 -2.69
CA ALA A 50 39.93 -12.01 -3.28
C ALA A 50 38.96 -11.22 -2.40
N PRO A 51 39.00 -9.87 -2.44
CA PRO A 51 38.18 -9.04 -1.57
C PRO A 51 36.70 -9.05 -1.98
N ASN A 52 35.83 -8.70 -1.02
CA ASN A 52 34.38 -8.56 -1.23
C ASN A 52 33.67 -9.83 -1.72
N VAL A 53 34.19 -11.01 -1.38
CA VAL A 53 33.58 -12.28 -1.75
C VAL A 53 32.47 -12.63 -0.75
N THR A 54 31.34 -13.09 -1.26
CA THR A 54 30.23 -13.62 -0.45
C THR A 54 30.13 -15.13 -0.66
N LEU A 55 30.20 -15.91 0.42
CA LEU A 55 29.82 -17.33 0.46
C LEU A 55 28.53 -17.44 1.28
N GLU A 56 27.44 -17.81 0.62
CA GLU A 56 26.15 -17.82 1.29
C GLU A 56 25.29 -19.00 0.94
N ASN A 57 24.49 -19.47 1.91
CA ASN A 57 23.61 -20.63 1.71
C ASN A 57 24.35 -21.74 0.96
N CYS A 58 25.45 -22.22 1.49
CA CYS A 58 26.16 -23.36 0.93
C CYS A 58 26.28 -24.44 2.00
N LYS A 59 26.34 -25.69 1.54
CA LYS A 59 26.77 -26.80 2.37
C LYS A 59 28.23 -27.07 2.07
N VAL A 60 29.09 -27.01 3.09
CA VAL A 60 30.51 -27.29 3.00
C VAL A 60 30.81 -28.50 3.87
N THR A 61 31.25 -29.59 3.24
CA THR A 61 31.66 -30.82 3.92
C THR A 61 33.13 -31.08 3.58
N THR A 62 34.00 -31.11 4.59
CA THR A 62 35.44 -31.34 4.38
C THR A 62 36.06 -32.14 5.51
N ASP A 63 37.13 -32.89 5.23
CA ASP A 63 38.00 -33.54 6.21
C ASP A 63 39.36 -32.82 6.36
N ALA A 64 39.48 -31.63 5.78
CA ALA A 64 40.69 -30.82 5.81
C ALA A 64 40.67 -29.78 6.93
N PHE A 65 41.88 -29.29 7.27
CA PHE A 65 42.15 -28.29 8.30
C PHE A 65 41.24 -27.04 8.23
N TYR A 66 40.78 -26.63 7.06
CA TYR A 66 39.85 -25.49 6.92
C TYR A 66 38.61 -25.92 6.14
N ALA A 67 37.42 -25.71 6.68
CA ALA A 67 36.21 -25.76 5.86
C ALA A 67 36.07 -24.50 5.01
N VAL A 68 36.21 -23.32 5.61
CA VAL A 68 36.30 -22.06 4.88
C VAL A 68 37.51 -21.26 5.34
N ARG A 69 38.40 -20.90 4.40
CA ARG A 69 39.58 -20.06 4.64
C ARG A 69 39.49 -18.76 3.87
N VAL A 70 39.44 -17.63 4.58
CA VAL A 70 39.75 -16.31 4.01
C VAL A 70 41.25 -16.09 4.12
N ALA A 71 41.91 -15.81 2.99
CA ALA A 71 43.34 -15.58 2.99
C ALA A 71 43.70 -14.31 3.78
N THR A 72 44.83 -14.33 4.49
CA THR A 72 45.30 -13.22 5.31
C THR A 72 45.38 -11.92 4.49
N GLY A 73 44.78 -10.84 5.02
CA GLY A 73 44.75 -9.53 4.37
C GLY A 73 43.63 -9.35 3.33
N VAL A 74 42.83 -10.38 3.04
CA VAL A 74 41.62 -10.25 2.22
C VAL A 74 40.52 -9.59 3.05
N THR A 75 39.96 -8.49 2.56
CA THR A 75 38.93 -7.71 3.26
C THR A 75 37.56 -7.85 2.62
N GLY A 76 36.50 -7.66 3.40
CA GLY A 76 35.12 -7.60 2.91
C GLY A 76 34.51 -8.96 2.59
N ALA A 77 35.13 -10.07 3.03
CA ALA A 77 34.53 -11.38 2.91
C ALA A 77 33.26 -11.46 3.77
N VAL A 78 32.18 -12.00 3.21
CA VAL A 78 30.91 -12.27 3.89
C VAL A 78 30.63 -13.77 3.80
N ILE A 79 30.50 -14.43 4.95
CA ILE A 79 30.21 -15.86 5.03
C ILE A 79 28.92 -16.01 5.83
N GLN A 80 27.81 -16.34 5.18
CA GLN A 80 26.50 -16.29 5.84
C GLN A 80 25.56 -17.44 5.50
N HIS A 81 24.74 -17.87 6.48
CA HIS A 81 23.71 -18.89 6.28
C HIS A 81 24.23 -20.23 5.73
N ASN A 82 25.49 -20.58 5.98
CA ASN A 82 26.08 -21.83 5.50
C ASN A 82 25.91 -22.97 6.50
N GLU A 83 25.83 -24.19 5.99
CA GLU A 83 25.99 -25.44 6.75
C GLU A 83 27.44 -25.90 6.59
N ILE A 84 28.24 -25.83 7.65
CA ILE A 84 29.68 -26.13 7.64
C ILE A 84 29.92 -27.35 8.53
N ASN A 85 30.33 -28.45 7.90
CA ASN A 85 30.47 -29.75 8.51
C ASN A 85 31.90 -30.26 8.34
N GLY A 86 32.66 -30.33 9.44
CA GLY A 86 33.91 -31.08 9.47
C GLY A 86 33.61 -32.58 9.51
N VAL A 87 34.20 -33.38 8.65
CA VAL A 87 34.08 -34.85 8.68
C VAL A 87 35.42 -35.53 8.93
N GLY A 88 36.44 -34.73 9.27
CA GLY A 88 37.81 -35.16 9.51
C GLY A 88 37.96 -36.01 10.76
N SER A 89 38.93 -36.94 10.69
CA SER A 89 39.42 -37.74 11.83
C SER A 89 40.94 -37.59 12.00
N GLY A 90 41.50 -36.48 11.51
CA GLY A 90 42.93 -36.19 11.55
C GLY A 90 43.35 -35.46 12.83
N ASN A 91 44.58 -35.72 13.28
CA ASN A 91 45.25 -34.89 14.26
C ASN A 91 45.70 -33.60 13.56
N ASP A 92 45.32 -32.45 14.11
CA ASP A 92 45.66 -31.07 13.72
C ASP A 92 44.50 -30.30 13.05
N GLY A 93 43.52 -29.83 13.83
CA GLY A 93 42.97 -28.48 13.67
C GLY A 93 41.97 -28.25 12.54
N ASP A 94 40.78 -28.86 12.59
CA ASP A 94 39.70 -28.51 11.67
C ASP A 94 39.00 -27.22 12.12
N TYR A 95 39.22 -26.10 11.41
CA TYR A 95 38.49 -24.85 11.57
C TYR A 95 37.25 -24.81 10.67
N GLY A 96 36.08 -24.52 11.23
CA GLY A 96 34.88 -24.24 10.44
C GLY A 96 35.08 -23.01 9.54
N ILE A 97 35.48 -21.89 10.14
CA ILE A 97 35.88 -20.68 9.41
C ILE A 97 37.20 -20.18 9.97
N MET A 98 38.20 -19.90 9.13
CA MET A 98 39.39 -19.15 9.51
C MET A 98 39.54 -17.91 8.64
N GLY A 99 39.74 -16.74 9.24
CA GLY A 99 39.88 -15.51 8.46
C GLY A 99 39.48 -14.21 9.16
N GLN A 100 39.50 -13.13 8.40
CA GLN A 100 38.78 -11.89 8.71
C GLN A 100 37.53 -11.72 7.82
N GLY A 101 36.49 -11.08 8.32
CA GLY A 101 35.27 -10.83 7.54
C GLY A 101 34.01 -10.63 8.36
N THR A 102 32.86 -10.84 7.71
CA THR A 102 31.54 -10.82 8.34
C THR A 102 30.95 -12.22 8.28
N PHE A 103 30.79 -12.86 9.43
CA PHE A 103 30.35 -14.25 9.57
C PHE A 103 29.00 -14.29 10.28
N ILE A 104 27.92 -14.55 9.55
CA ILE A 104 26.54 -14.38 10.04
C ILE A 104 25.72 -15.65 9.89
N ALA A 105 25.08 -16.10 10.97
CA ALA A 105 24.06 -17.16 10.91
C ALA A 105 24.52 -18.46 10.24
N ASN A 106 25.80 -18.83 10.39
CA ASN A 106 26.31 -20.11 9.93
C ASN A 106 26.04 -21.19 10.97
N ASN A 107 25.74 -22.40 10.51
CA ASN A 107 25.67 -23.59 11.33
C ASN A 107 26.97 -24.38 11.17
N ILE A 108 27.81 -24.41 12.21
CA ILE A 108 29.17 -24.96 12.18
C ILE A 108 29.25 -26.12 13.18
N TYR A 109 29.60 -27.30 12.70
CA TYR A 109 29.62 -28.48 13.54
C TYR A 109 30.60 -29.56 13.06
N ASN A 110 30.88 -30.52 13.95
CA ASN A 110 31.88 -31.58 13.74
C ASN A 110 33.28 -31.03 13.38
N VAL A 111 33.65 -29.89 13.97
CA VAL A 111 34.96 -29.24 13.77
C VAL A 111 35.74 -29.23 15.08
N GLU A 112 37.07 -29.06 15.01
CA GLU A 112 37.92 -28.85 16.18
C GLU A 112 37.73 -27.47 16.76
N ASN A 113 37.73 -26.48 15.87
CA ASN A 113 37.63 -25.07 16.18
C ASN A 113 36.50 -24.47 15.34
N GLY A 114 35.62 -23.69 15.95
CA GLY A 114 34.48 -23.11 15.23
C GLY A 114 34.92 -22.00 14.27
N ILE A 115 35.33 -20.87 14.83
CA ILE A 115 35.79 -19.70 14.06
C ILE A 115 37.12 -19.18 14.60
N GLY A 116 38.16 -19.18 13.77
CA GLY A 116 39.47 -18.59 14.07
C GLY A 116 39.69 -17.26 13.36
N VAL A 117 40.01 -16.21 14.11
CA VAL A 117 40.22 -14.85 13.59
C VAL A 117 41.70 -14.57 13.38
N ASP A 118 42.11 -14.30 12.13
CA ASP A 118 43.49 -13.94 11.76
C ASP A 118 43.62 -12.56 11.09
N GLY A 119 42.60 -11.70 11.23
CA GLY A 119 42.66 -10.28 10.89
C GLY A 119 41.56 -9.43 11.57
N GLY A 120 41.83 -8.12 11.67
CA GLY A 120 40.93 -7.16 12.32
C GLY A 120 39.67 -6.77 11.53
N ASN A 121 38.77 -6.02 12.17
CA ASN A 121 37.47 -5.58 11.65
C ASN A 121 36.54 -6.75 11.30
N THR A 122 36.46 -7.74 12.19
CA THR A 122 35.67 -8.95 11.99
C THR A 122 34.37 -8.90 12.80
N LEU A 123 33.26 -9.25 12.15
CA LEU A 123 31.94 -9.36 12.76
C LEU A 123 31.52 -10.84 12.78
N ILE A 124 31.21 -11.38 13.95
CA ILE A 124 30.76 -12.75 14.16
C ILE A 124 29.40 -12.67 14.85
N LYS A 125 28.34 -13.01 14.12
CA LYS A 125 26.98 -12.78 14.60
C LYS A 125 26.01 -13.92 14.31
N ASP A 126 25.12 -14.22 15.25
CA ASP A 126 23.99 -15.13 15.03
C ASP A 126 24.41 -16.58 14.63
N ASN A 127 25.68 -16.97 14.77
CA ASN A 127 26.18 -18.29 14.38
C ASN A 127 25.81 -19.35 15.43
N TYR A 128 25.60 -20.58 14.97
CA TYR A 128 25.41 -21.76 15.82
C TYR A 128 26.61 -22.69 15.66
N ILE A 129 27.42 -22.81 16.71
CA ILE A 129 28.65 -23.61 16.74
C ILE A 129 28.45 -24.73 17.76
N HIS A 130 28.46 -25.99 17.32
CA HIS A 130 28.10 -27.13 18.17
C HIS A 130 28.77 -28.43 17.73
N ASP A 131 28.57 -29.50 18.50
CA ASP A 131 29.11 -30.85 18.25
C ASP A 131 30.58 -30.79 17.80
N MET A 132 31.40 -30.08 18.58
CA MET A 132 32.81 -29.94 18.29
C MET A 132 33.46 -31.32 18.46
N ILE A 133 34.01 -31.88 17.38
CA ILE A 133 34.58 -33.21 17.37
C ILE A 133 35.87 -33.09 16.57
N ALA A 134 36.99 -33.34 17.23
CA ALA A 134 38.27 -33.45 16.55
C ALA A 134 39.11 -34.47 17.27
N SER A 135 39.76 -35.32 16.51
CA SER A 135 40.63 -36.35 17.03
C SER A 135 42.06 -35.84 16.94
N GLY A 136 42.61 -35.24 18.00
CA GLY A 136 44.06 -35.17 18.15
C GLY A 136 44.69 -33.92 18.75
N SER A 137 43.98 -32.81 18.89
CA SER A 137 44.56 -31.53 19.33
C SER A 137 44.31 -31.23 20.82
N PRO A 138 45.21 -30.51 21.50
CA PRO A 138 45.02 -30.09 22.90
C PRO A 138 44.04 -28.92 23.09
N HIS A 139 43.51 -28.31 22.04
CA HIS A 139 42.70 -27.09 22.13
C HIS A 139 41.44 -27.18 21.24
N TYR A 140 40.26 -26.96 21.83
CA TYR A 140 38.96 -26.97 21.14
C TYR A 140 38.30 -25.61 21.34
N ASP A 141 38.53 -24.67 20.44
CA ASP A 141 38.04 -23.30 20.62
C ASP A 141 36.77 -23.05 19.81
N GLY A 142 35.71 -22.63 20.48
CA GLY A 142 34.47 -22.25 19.79
C GLY A 142 34.72 -21.07 18.85
N ILE A 143 35.22 -19.97 19.41
CA ILE A 143 35.72 -18.82 18.67
C ILE A 143 37.09 -18.44 19.24
N SER A 144 38.14 -18.42 18.41
CA SER A 144 39.49 -18.01 18.80
C SER A 144 39.89 -16.68 18.15
N ILE A 145 40.41 -15.79 18.99
CA ILE A 145 41.05 -14.53 18.59
C ILE A 145 42.48 -14.57 19.09
N ASP A 146 43.37 -14.84 18.15
CA ASP A 146 44.79 -14.88 18.38
C ASP A 146 45.42 -13.48 18.19
N GLY A 147 46.68 -13.29 18.57
CA GLY A 147 47.33 -11.97 18.53
C GLY A 147 47.36 -11.26 17.15
N ASN A 148 47.57 -9.94 17.15
CA ASN A 148 47.52 -9.00 16.00
C ASN A 148 46.12 -8.66 15.47
N ASN A 149 45.08 -8.81 16.30
CA ASN A 149 43.70 -8.56 15.91
C ASN A 149 43.11 -7.33 16.62
N SER A 150 42.25 -6.59 15.92
CA SER A 150 41.54 -5.43 16.47
C SER A 150 40.15 -5.25 15.89
N ASN A 151 39.26 -4.55 16.60
CA ASN A 151 37.89 -4.25 16.17
C ASN A 151 37.10 -5.52 15.86
N ILE A 152 36.94 -6.40 16.84
CA ILE A 152 36.23 -7.66 16.69
C ILE A 152 34.90 -7.58 17.44
N THR A 153 33.80 -7.96 16.79
CA THR A 153 32.48 -8.01 17.43
C THR A 153 31.93 -9.43 17.37
N ILE A 154 31.63 -10.00 18.52
CA ILE A 154 31.03 -11.32 18.69
C ILE A 154 29.69 -11.12 19.40
N SER A 155 28.56 -11.32 18.71
CA SER A 155 27.26 -11.15 19.35
C SER A 155 26.18 -12.11 18.89
N HIS A 156 25.24 -12.46 19.76
CA HIS A 156 24.08 -13.31 19.44
C HIS A 156 24.45 -14.72 18.94
N ASN A 157 25.67 -15.18 19.17
CA ASN A 157 26.08 -16.54 18.78
C ASN A 157 25.65 -17.53 19.86
N THR A 158 25.37 -18.76 19.44
CA THR A 158 25.26 -19.91 20.33
C THR A 158 26.47 -20.81 20.12
N VAL A 159 27.27 -21.00 21.16
CA VAL A 159 28.50 -21.80 21.11
C VAL A 159 28.42 -22.90 22.17
N ILE A 160 28.44 -24.15 21.72
CA ILE A 160 28.36 -25.36 22.53
C ILE A 160 29.68 -26.12 22.36
N ASN A 161 30.58 -25.96 23.31
CA ASN A 161 31.88 -26.63 23.39
C ASN A 161 31.89 -27.58 24.58
N ASP A 162 31.57 -28.86 24.41
CA ASP A 162 31.50 -29.81 25.52
C ASP A 162 32.87 -30.41 25.94
N HIS A 163 33.99 -29.90 25.41
CA HIS A 163 35.35 -30.35 25.73
C HIS A 163 35.97 -29.57 26.88
N THR A 164 36.71 -30.24 27.77
CA THR A 164 37.21 -29.63 29.03
C THR A 164 38.54 -28.88 28.90
N GLN A 165 39.02 -28.62 27.68
CA GLN A 165 40.41 -28.18 27.47
C GLN A 165 40.62 -26.67 27.27
N THR A 166 39.70 -25.95 26.61
CA THR A 166 39.91 -24.50 26.32
C THR A 166 38.68 -23.64 26.54
N ALA A 167 38.13 -22.93 25.54
CA ALA A 167 37.03 -22.03 25.78
C ALA A 167 35.99 -21.96 24.67
N ALA A 168 34.75 -21.58 25.01
CA ALA A 168 33.75 -21.22 24.01
C ALA A 168 34.20 -19.95 23.25
N ILE A 169 34.83 -18.99 23.93
CA ILE A 169 35.50 -17.84 23.33
C ILE A 169 36.89 -17.69 23.96
N MET A 170 37.93 -17.68 23.11
CA MET A 170 39.32 -17.48 23.49
C MET A 170 39.85 -16.17 22.88
N ILE A 171 40.47 -15.33 23.71
CA ILE A 171 41.08 -14.05 23.30
C ILE A 171 42.49 -13.99 23.88
N ASP A 172 43.53 -14.14 23.06
CA ASP A 172 44.90 -14.10 23.55
C ASP A 172 45.86 -13.28 22.69
N ASN A 173 47.09 -13.11 23.18
CA ASN A 173 48.14 -12.36 22.53
C ASN A 173 49.29 -13.24 22.01
N TYR A 174 49.05 -14.50 21.65
CA TYR A 174 50.14 -15.43 21.28
C TYR A 174 50.98 -14.93 20.09
N PHE A 175 50.33 -14.24 19.15
CA PHE A 175 50.96 -13.76 17.91
C PHE A 175 51.08 -12.25 17.80
N GLY A 176 50.75 -11.48 18.84
CA GLY A 176 50.71 -10.01 18.76
C GLY A 176 49.70 -9.37 19.73
N PRO A 177 49.61 -8.02 19.79
CA PRO A 177 48.62 -7.35 20.62
C PRO A 177 47.19 -7.58 20.11
N VAL A 178 46.21 -7.52 21.02
CA VAL A 178 44.78 -7.56 20.69
C VAL A 178 44.08 -6.34 21.28
N SER A 179 43.16 -5.73 20.54
CA SER A 179 42.42 -4.54 20.98
C SER A 179 40.97 -4.54 20.53
N ASP A 180 40.10 -3.83 21.27
CA ASP A 180 38.74 -3.51 20.84
C ASP A 180 37.90 -4.74 20.44
N VAL A 181 37.77 -5.68 21.39
CA VAL A 181 36.97 -6.90 21.23
C VAL A 181 35.68 -6.76 22.03
N THR A 182 34.53 -6.82 21.37
CA THR A 182 33.21 -6.82 22.00
C THR A 182 32.60 -8.22 21.94
N VAL A 183 32.16 -8.74 23.09
CA VAL A 183 31.48 -10.02 23.26
C VAL A 183 30.14 -9.73 23.94
N ASP A 184 29.05 -9.65 23.17
CA ASP A 184 27.75 -9.21 23.67
C ASP A 184 26.60 -10.17 23.37
N ASN A 185 25.77 -10.47 24.36
CA ASN A 185 24.51 -11.20 24.16
C ASN A 185 24.66 -12.58 23.48
N ASN A 186 25.71 -13.34 23.83
CA ASN A 186 25.92 -14.70 23.31
C ASN A 186 25.39 -15.75 24.30
N LEU A 187 25.01 -16.91 23.78
CA LEU A 187 24.73 -18.12 24.55
C LEU A 187 25.95 -19.04 24.49
N LEU A 188 26.68 -19.16 25.59
CA LEU A 188 27.96 -19.86 25.64
C LEU A 188 27.88 -21.04 26.59
N TYR A 189 28.28 -22.20 26.11
CA TYR A 189 28.35 -23.40 26.92
C TYR A 189 29.67 -24.12 26.71
N GLY A 190 30.30 -24.43 27.84
CA GLY A 190 31.37 -25.41 27.93
C GLY A 190 32.73 -24.89 27.46
N GLY A 191 33.72 -25.79 27.46
CA GLY A 191 35.14 -25.48 27.53
C GLY A 191 35.74 -25.77 28.90
N GLY A 192 37.04 -25.52 29.02
CA GLY A 192 37.68 -25.14 30.28
C GLY A 192 37.06 -23.86 30.87
N TYR A 193 36.85 -22.82 30.07
CA TYR A 193 36.14 -21.58 30.43
C TYR A 193 35.11 -21.21 29.36
N ASN A 194 34.01 -20.51 29.66
CA ASN A 194 33.17 -19.99 28.56
C ASN A 194 33.89 -18.84 27.84
N ILE A 195 34.56 -17.96 28.60
CA ILE A 195 35.36 -16.87 28.02
C ILE A 195 36.73 -16.85 28.69
N TYR A 196 37.78 -17.08 27.91
CA TYR A 196 39.17 -16.93 28.33
C TYR A 196 39.79 -15.71 27.64
N SER A 197 40.38 -14.80 28.41
CA SER A 197 41.13 -13.68 27.86
C SER A 197 42.47 -13.47 28.56
N SER A 198 43.58 -13.56 27.81
CA SER A 198 44.93 -13.55 28.37
C SER A 198 45.91 -12.67 27.62
N ALA A 199 46.65 -11.84 28.35
CA ALA A 199 47.77 -11.05 27.86
C ALA A 199 49.15 -11.64 28.23
N GLN A 200 49.23 -12.92 28.61
CA GLN A 200 50.44 -13.50 29.21
C GLN A 200 51.48 -14.04 28.21
N PHE A 201 51.18 -14.09 26.91
CA PHE A 201 52.01 -14.80 25.92
C PHE A 201 53.09 -13.94 25.22
N ASN A 202 53.57 -12.88 25.86
CA ASN A 202 54.63 -11.99 25.36
C ASN A 202 54.37 -11.30 23.99
N GLY A 203 53.21 -11.48 23.34
CA GLY A 203 52.92 -10.85 22.05
C GLY A 203 52.41 -9.41 22.13
N GLY A 204 52.23 -8.84 23.32
CA GLY A 204 51.82 -7.45 23.51
C GLY A 204 50.65 -7.30 24.47
N SER A 205 49.95 -6.17 24.45
CA SER A 205 48.80 -5.95 25.34
C SER A 205 47.51 -6.52 24.77
N VAL A 206 46.62 -7.01 25.63
CA VAL A 206 45.21 -7.23 25.32
C VAL A 206 44.40 -6.10 25.97
N THR A 207 43.75 -5.26 25.17
CA THR A 207 43.06 -4.04 25.64
C THR A 207 41.67 -3.89 25.01
N GLY A 208 40.82 -3.02 25.56
CA GLY A 208 39.51 -2.72 24.96
C GLY A 208 38.55 -3.93 24.89
N VAL A 209 38.73 -4.95 25.74
CA VAL A 209 37.84 -6.10 25.78
C VAL A 209 36.57 -5.74 26.56
N VAL A 210 35.41 -5.91 25.96
CA VAL A 210 34.09 -5.66 26.54
C VAL A 210 33.26 -6.93 26.43
N VAL A 211 32.75 -7.41 27.56
CA VAL A 211 31.99 -8.65 27.69
C VAL A 211 30.68 -8.35 28.41
N THR A 212 29.58 -8.34 27.69
CA THR A 212 28.29 -7.89 28.21
C THR A 212 27.13 -8.81 27.87
N ASN A 213 26.16 -8.90 28.78
CA ASN A 213 24.86 -9.56 28.53
C ASN A 213 24.92 -11.03 28.05
N ASN A 214 26.05 -11.72 28.21
CA ASN A 214 26.18 -13.10 27.77
C ASN A 214 25.50 -14.05 28.76
N HIS A 215 24.86 -15.08 28.24
CA HIS A 215 24.28 -16.17 29.01
C HIS A 215 25.21 -17.39 28.92
N MET A 216 25.77 -17.78 30.06
CA MET A 216 26.84 -18.75 30.13
C MET A 216 26.42 -19.99 30.92
N GLY A 217 26.86 -21.15 30.45
CA GLY A 217 26.77 -22.41 31.17
C GLY A 217 27.98 -22.60 32.09
N GLY A 218 28.09 -23.78 32.69
CA GLY A 218 29.25 -24.09 33.54
C GLY A 218 30.45 -24.50 32.69
N GLY A 219 31.50 -23.69 32.65
CA GLY A 219 32.82 -24.12 32.17
C GLY A 219 33.53 -24.99 33.22
N TYR A 220 34.38 -25.93 32.78
CA TYR A 220 35.00 -26.90 33.69
C TYR A 220 35.88 -26.26 34.79
N TRP A 221 36.57 -25.16 34.47
CA TRP A 221 37.39 -24.37 35.39
C TRP A 221 36.70 -23.06 35.86
N GLY A 222 35.50 -22.78 35.36
CA GLY A 222 34.69 -21.60 35.72
C GLY A 222 34.13 -20.87 34.50
N PRO A 223 33.28 -19.85 34.71
CA PRO A 223 32.64 -19.15 33.60
C PRO A 223 33.63 -18.32 32.76
N THR A 224 34.61 -17.70 33.41
CA THR A 224 35.59 -16.86 32.74
C THR A 224 36.97 -16.93 33.40
N ALA A 225 38.01 -16.60 32.64
CA ALA A 225 39.35 -16.34 33.16
C ALA A 225 39.98 -15.15 32.43
N PHE A 226 40.34 -14.12 33.18
CA PHE A 226 40.97 -12.90 32.67
C PHE A 226 42.36 -12.72 33.29
N THR A 227 43.41 -12.76 32.48
CA THR A 227 44.80 -12.70 32.95
C THR A 227 45.60 -11.64 32.20
N GLY A 228 46.27 -10.76 32.95
CA GLY A 228 47.10 -9.70 32.35
C GLY A 228 46.34 -8.61 31.59
N ASN A 229 45.00 -8.59 31.66
CA ASN A 229 44.14 -7.56 31.11
C ASN A 229 43.00 -7.21 32.09
N SER A 230 42.13 -6.26 31.71
CA SER A 230 40.98 -5.83 32.54
C SER A 230 39.76 -5.56 31.67
N PRO A 231 39.04 -6.60 31.25
CA PRO A 231 37.83 -6.45 30.45
C PRO A 231 36.72 -5.71 31.20
N VAL A 232 35.87 -4.97 30.47
CA VAL A 232 34.56 -4.55 30.99
C VAL A 232 33.68 -5.80 31.04
N TYR A 233 33.18 -6.18 32.21
CA TYR A 233 32.41 -7.40 32.40
C TYR A 233 31.11 -7.09 33.17
N THR A 234 29.99 -6.92 32.46
CA THR A 234 28.71 -6.46 33.07
C THR A 234 27.49 -7.12 32.43
N GLY A 235 26.45 -7.43 33.21
CA GLY A 235 25.18 -7.96 32.68
C GLY A 235 25.23 -9.43 32.25
N ASN A 236 26.38 -10.10 32.38
CA ASN A 236 26.49 -11.53 32.06
C ASN A 236 25.84 -12.39 33.16
N VAL A 237 25.21 -13.49 32.74
CA VAL A 237 24.53 -14.46 33.60
C VAL A 237 25.23 -15.81 33.46
N ASP A 238 25.56 -16.46 34.57
CA ASP A 238 26.05 -17.84 34.62
C ASP A 238 25.01 -18.72 35.31
N ASP A 239 24.33 -19.56 34.53
CA ASP A 239 23.31 -20.50 35.00
C ASP A 239 23.86 -21.92 35.19
N SER A 240 25.18 -22.09 35.02
CA SER A 240 25.92 -23.32 35.27
C SER A 240 25.25 -24.55 34.65
N GLY A 241 25.06 -25.63 35.42
CA GLY A 241 24.44 -26.90 35.01
C GLY A 241 23.01 -26.80 34.45
N THR A 242 22.29 -25.70 34.71
CA THR A 242 20.90 -25.54 34.25
C THR A 242 20.84 -25.30 32.75
N LEU A 243 21.74 -24.45 32.26
CA LEU A 243 21.89 -24.24 30.82
C LEU A 243 22.42 -25.52 30.15
N VAL A 244 23.34 -26.23 30.81
CA VAL A 244 23.85 -27.54 30.37
C VAL A 244 22.71 -28.55 30.17
N ALA A 245 21.80 -28.67 31.14
CA ALA A 245 20.67 -29.59 31.05
C ALA A 245 19.70 -29.26 29.90
N THR A 246 19.60 -27.99 29.53
CA THR A 246 18.74 -27.51 28.45
C THR A 246 19.41 -27.68 27.07
N LEU A 247 20.74 -27.56 27.00
CA LEU A 247 21.52 -27.64 25.76
C LEU A 247 22.16 -29.03 25.50
N ASN A 248 22.12 -29.98 26.44
CA ASN A 248 22.80 -31.27 26.32
C ASN A 248 22.42 -32.05 25.04
N THR A 249 23.36 -32.13 24.09
CA THR A 249 23.21 -32.72 22.76
C THR A 249 23.32 -34.25 22.73
N SER A 250 23.79 -34.91 23.80
CA SER A 250 23.87 -36.39 23.83
C SER A 250 22.50 -37.09 23.85
N ALA A 251 21.45 -36.39 24.32
CA ALA A 251 20.06 -36.84 24.21
C ALA A 251 19.35 -36.28 22.96
N ASN A 252 20.01 -35.37 22.22
CA ASN A 252 19.43 -34.62 21.12
C ASN A 252 19.93 -35.07 19.74
N SER A 253 20.65 -36.19 19.66
CA SER A 253 21.04 -36.85 18.40
C SER A 253 19.85 -37.32 17.54
N GLY A 254 18.62 -37.12 18.03
CA GLY A 254 17.36 -37.42 17.33
C GLY A 254 16.32 -36.30 17.37
N SER A 255 16.60 -35.13 17.93
CA SER A 255 15.75 -33.95 17.67
C SER A 255 16.24 -33.35 16.37
N GLY A 256 15.35 -33.33 15.38
CA GLY A 256 15.63 -32.72 14.10
C GLY A 256 16.05 -31.27 14.31
N SER A 257 17.36 -31.04 14.32
CA SER A 257 17.90 -29.84 13.71
C SER A 257 17.36 -29.87 12.30
N THR A 258 16.35 -29.03 12.03
CA THR A 258 16.00 -28.76 10.65
C THR A 258 17.27 -28.20 10.05
N ALA A 259 17.96 -29.01 9.25
CA ALA A 259 18.98 -28.55 8.33
C ALA A 259 18.50 -27.21 7.77
N PRO A 260 19.36 -26.17 7.64
CA PRO A 260 18.97 -24.92 7.00
C PRO A 260 18.18 -25.31 5.76
N SER A 261 16.89 -24.95 5.74
CA SER A 261 16.02 -25.34 4.64
C SER A 261 16.71 -24.85 3.38
N ALA A 262 16.92 -25.74 2.41
CA ALA A 262 17.58 -25.39 1.15
C ALA A 262 17.05 -24.02 0.72
N PRO A 263 17.95 -23.03 0.47
CA PRO A 263 17.58 -21.63 0.33
C PRO A 263 16.43 -21.54 -0.66
N THR A 264 15.25 -21.17 -0.16
CA THR A 264 14.04 -21.18 -0.96
C THR A 264 14.23 -20.15 -2.05
N VAL A 265 14.38 -20.63 -3.29
CA VAL A 265 14.35 -19.77 -4.47
C VAL A 265 13.10 -18.89 -4.35
N PRO A 266 13.23 -17.55 -4.40
CA PRO A 266 12.06 -16.69 -4.27
C PRO A 266 11.03 -17.06 -5.34
N SER A 267 9.75 -16.95 -5.00
CA SER A 267 8.68 -17.13 -6.00
C SER A 267 8.91 -16.19 -7.18
N ALA A 268 8.53 -16.64 -8.38
CA ALA A 268 8.58 -15.79 -9.57
C ALA A 268 7.81 -14.49 -9.32
N PRO A 269 8.36 -13.32 -9.72
CA PRO A 269 7.63 -12.07 -9.67
C PRO A 269 6.31 -12.15 -10.43
N VAL A 270 5.36 -11.33 -10.03
CA VAL A 270 4.11 -11.13 -10.75
C VAL A 270 4.14 -9.75 -11.39
N ILE A 271 4.03 -9.68 -12.72
CA ILE A 271 3.72 -8.42 -13.40
C ILE A 271 2.18 -8.29 -13.35
N ALA A 272 1.68 -7.45 -12.45
CA ALA A 272 0.24 -7.32 -12.17
C ALA A 272 -0.46 -6.40 -13.17
N SER A 273 0.20 -5.31 -13.57
CA SER A 273 -0.34 -4.34 -14.52
C SER A 273 0.76 -3.65 -15.30
N PHE A 274 0.35 -3.02 -16.40
CA PHE A 274 1.19 -2.06 -17.12
C PHE A 274 0.46 -0.73 -17.32
N SER A 275 1.18 0.36 -17.67
CA SER A 275 0.59 1.67 -18.02
C SER A 275 -0.36 1.57 -19.21
N THR A 276 -0.98 2.69 -19.58
CA THR A 276 -2.23 2.68 -20.34
C THR A 276 -2.15 1.91 -21.65
N ASP A 277 -3.01 0.91 -21.75
CA ASP A 277 -3.44 0.26 -22.99
C ASP A 277 -4.31 1.25 -23.76
N SER A 278 -3.69 2.04 -24.64
CA SER A 278 -4.37 3.12 -25.36
C SER A 278 -5.23 2.59 -26.49
N GLY A 279 -6.22 3.37 -26.93
CA GLY A 279 -7.17 2.88 -27.94
C GLY A 279 -8.21 1.95 -27.31
N THR A 280 -8.09 0.62 -27.52
CA THR A 280 -9.07 -0.36 -27.03
C THR A 280 -8.59 -1.05 -25.76
N ALA A 281 -9.20 -0.74 -24.62
CA ALA A 281 -8.81 -1.35 -23.35
C ALA A 281 -8.86 -2.89 -23.38
N GLY A 282 -7.73 -3.52 -23.06
CA GLY A 282 -7.56 -4.96 -22.95
C GLY A 282 -7.01 -5.65 -24.21
N ASP A 283 -6.84 -4.94 -25.32
CA ASP A 283 -6.27 -5.51 -26.56
C ASP A 283 -4.74 -5.62 -26.52
N LYS A 284 -4.09 -4.97 -25.53
CA LYS A 284 -2.64 -4.94 -25.33
C LYS A 284 -1.88 -4.29 -26.49
N ILE A 285 -2.50 -3.32 -27.15
CA ILE A 285 -1.92 -2.50 -28.21
C ILE A 285 -1.89 -1.06 -27.72
N THR A 286 -0.71 -0.47 -27.60
CA THR A 286 -0.56 0.88 -27.01
C THR A 286 0.33 1.78 -27.83
N ASN A 287 0.05 3.08 -27.78
CA ASN A 287 0.88 4.16 -28.30
C ASN A 287 1.79 4.78 -27.24
N ASP A 288 1.75 4.26 -26.01
CA ASP A 288 2.77 4.51 -25.00
C ASP A 288 3.98 3.61 -25.28
N ASN A 289 5.16 4.19 -25.44
CA ASN A 289 6.40 3.45 -25.60
C ASN A 289 7.28 3.48 -24.35
N THR A 290 6.79 4.05 -23.25
CA THR A 290 7.43 4.12 -21.93
C THR A 290 6.52 3.48 -20.89
N ILE A 291 6.53 2.15 -20.88
CA ILE A 291 5.56 1.35 -20.15
C ILE A 291 5.88 1.35 -18.65
N GLU A 292 4.95 1.78 -17.81
CA GLU A 292 5.03 1.54 -16.36
C GLU A 292 4.62 0.09 -16.09
N LEU A 293 5.39 -0.67 -15.32
CA LEU A 293 5.07 -2.02 -14.88
C LEU A 293 4.93 -1.98 -13.36
N LYS A 294 3.86 -2.57 -12.83
CA LYS A 294 3.66 -2.74 -11.39
C LYS A 294 3.46 -4.20 -11.07
N GLY A 295 3.88 -4.60 -9.88
CA GLY A 295 3.78 -6.00 -9.50
C GLY A 295 4.33 -6.32 -8.12
N SER A 296 4.53 -7.61 -7.89
CA SER A 296 5.04 -8.13 -6.62
C SER A 296 6.19 -9.11 -6.81
N ALA A 297 7.04 -9.20 -5.80
CA ALA A 297 8.17 -10.13 -5.66
C ALA A 297 8.48 -10.33 -4.17
N ALA A 298 9.46 -11.18 -3.84
CA ALA A 298 9.93 -11.30 -2.47
C ALA A 298 10.40 -9.94 -1.91
N ALA A 299 9.98 -9.58 -0.70
CA ALA A 299 10.33 -8.29 -0.09
C ALA A 299 11.85 -8.06 -0.05
N GLY A 300 12.28 -6.84 -0.40
CA GLY A 300 13.70 -6.48 -0.46
C GLY A 300 14.51 -7.13 -1.59
N SER A 301 13.89 -7.94 -2.46
CA SER A 301 14.58 -8.54 -3.61
C SER A 301 14.82 -7.54 -4.74
N THR A 302 15.90 -7.75 -5.50
CA THR A 302 16.14 -7.01 -6.75
C THR A 302 15.35 -7.65 -7.88
N VAL A 303 14.44 -6.89 -8.49
CA VAL A 303 13.62 -7.34 -9.62
C VAL A 303 14.27 -6.88 -10.93
N LYS A 304 14.57 -7.81 -11.84
CA LYS A 304 15.15 -7.54 -13.17
C LYS A 304 14.10 -7.76 -14.25
N PHE A 305 14.01 -6.85 -15.21
CA PHE A 305 13.02 -6.87 -16.28
C PHE A 305 13.65 -7.16 -17.63
N TYR A 306 12.96 -7.94 -18.46
CA TYR A 306 13.45 -8.40 -19.76
C TYR A 306 12.40 -8.18 -20.84
N ASP A 307 12.85 -7.80 -22.04
CA ASP A 307 12.09 -7.92 -23.29
C ASP A 307 12.70 -9.05 -24.13
N GLY A 308 11.97 -10.16 -24.24
CA GLY A 308 12.53 -11.42 -24.69
C GLY A 308 13.68 -11.86 -23.77
N THR A 309 14.90 -11.96 -24.31
CA THR A 309 16.10 -12.31 -23.55
C THR A 309 16.94 -11.10 -23.12
N THR A 310 16.57 -9.88 -23.55
CA THR A 310 17.35 -8.67 -23.29
C THR A 310 16.88 -8.02 -22.01
N GLN A 311 17.78 -7.83 -21.03
CA GLN A 311 17.44 -7.07 -19.82
C GLN A 311 17.26 -5.59 -20.17
N ILE A 312 16.10 -5.04 -19.82
CA ILE A 312 15.73 -3.64 -20.09
C ILE A 312 15.89 -2.73 -18.87
N GLY A 313 15.89 -3.31 -17.65
CA GLY A 313 16.19 -2.59 -16.41
C GLY A 313 16.02 -3.43 -15.15
N SER A 314 15.94 -2.76 -14.00
CA SER A 314 15.74 -3.37 -12.69
C SER A 314 15.22 -2.37 -11.67
N THR A 315 14.55 -2.86 -10.63
CA THR A 315 14.11 -2.11 -9.44
C THR A 315 14.27 -2.98 -8.19
N THR A 316 13.89 -2.49 -7.02
CA THR A 316 13.86 -3.26 -5.77
C THR A 316 12.43 -3.37 -5.26
N ALA A 317 12.03 -4.57 -4.85
CA ALA A 317 10.75 -4.77 -4.17
C ALA A 317 10.83 -4.17 -2.76
N ASP A 318 9.80 -3.42 -2.36
CA ASP A 318 9.72 -2.80 -1.05
C ASP A 318 9.58 -3.85 0.08
N SER A 319 9.48 -3.38 1.32
CA SER A 319 9.31 -4.25 2.50
C SER A 319 8.02 -5.07 2.49
N SER A 320 7.05 -4.70 1.66
CA SER A 320 5.79 -5.40 1.45
C SER A 320 5.80 -6.28 0.19
N GLY A 321 6.91 -6.30 -0.55
CA GLY A 321 7.07 -7.07 -1.77
C GLY A 321 6.55 -6.38 -3.03
N ASN A 322 6.09 -5.12 -2.97
CA ASN A 322 5.61 -4.41 -4.14
C ASN A 322 6.77 -3.74 -4.89
N TRP A 323 6.62 -3.60 -6.20
CA TRP A 323 7.57 -2.88 -7.02
C TRP A 323 6.89 -2.10 -8.14
N ASP A 324 7.61 -1.08 -8.61
CA ASP A 324 7.25 -0.21 -9.72
C ASP A 324 8.47 0.00 -10.62
N TYR A 325 8.26 -0.07 -11.93
CA TYR A 325 9.31 0.08 -12.93
C TYR A 325 8.79 0.67 -14.23
N ILE A 326 9.35 1.81 -14.65
CA ILE A 326 9.09 2.40 -15.97
C ILE A 326 10.16 1.90 -16.95
N THR A 327 9.73 1.32 -18.08
CA THR A 327 10.66 0.85 -19.12
C THR A 327 11.43 2.00 -19.75
N LYS A 328 12.60 1.68 -20.31
CA LYS A 328 13.16 2.52 -21.37
C LYS A 328 12.20 2.54 -22.57
N VAL A 329 12.39 3.52 -23.45
CA VAL A 329 11.65 3.62 -24.72
C VAL A 329 11.73 2.31 -25.49
N LEU A 330 10.58 1.67 -25.67
CA LEU A 330 10.39 0.49 -26.50
C LEU A 330 10.17 0.92 -27.95
N THR A 331 10.56 0.06 -28.90
CA THR A 331 10.37 0.32 -30.34
C THR A 331 8.96 -0.06 -30.79
N ASP A 332 8.47 0.47 -31.91
CA ASP A 332 7.21 -0.01 -32.49
C ASP A 332 7.34 -1.50 -32.91
N ALA A 333 6.82 -2.40 -32.09
CA ALA A 333 6.92 -3.84 -32.25
C ALA A 333 6.04 -4.60 -31.25
N LYS A 334 5.99 -5.94 -31.42
CA LYS A 334 5.54 -6.84 -30.36
C LYS A 334 6.67 -7.03 -29.35
N HIS A 335 6.34 -6.87 -28.07
CA HIS A 335 7.24 -7.07 -26.93
C HIS A 335 6.74 -8.22 -26.06
N THR A 336 7.68 -8.91 -25.40
CA THR A 336 7.38 -10.00 -24.46
C THR A 336 8.11 -9.74 -23.16
N LEU A 337 7.42 -9.09 -22.24
CA LEU A 337 7.99 -8.61 -20.99
C LEU A 337 7.93 -9.69 -19.90
N THR A 338 9.06 -9.94 -19.26
CA THR A 338 9.17 -10.85 -18.11
C THR A 338 10.01 -10.23 -17.00
N ALA A 339 9.89 -10.75 -15.78
CA ALA A 339 10.68 -10.33 -14.63
C ALA A 339 11.25 -11.51 -13.83
N THR A 340 12.42 -11.34 -13.23
CA THR A 340 12.99 -12.26 -12.22
C THR A 340 13.31 -11.50 -10.95
N ALA A 341 13.26 -12.16 -9.79
CA ALA A 341 13.65 -11.59 -8.51
C ALA A 341 14.89 -12.29 -7.97
N THR A 342 15.87 -11.51 -7.51
CA THR A 342 17.06 -11.99 -6.81
C THR A 342 16.99 -11.54 -5.37
N THR A 343 16.96 -12.47 -4.40
CA THR A 343 16.98 -12.13 -2.97
C THR A 343 18.28 -11.43 -2.57
N THR A 344 18.30 -10.82 -1.39
CA THR A 344 19.53 -10.31 -0.76
C THR A 344 20.58 -11.41 -0.55
N SER A 345 20.12 -12.66 -0.53
CA SER A 345 20.94 -13.87 -0.43
C SER A 345 21.33 -14.48 -1.79
N GLY A 346 21.23 -13.71 -2.89
CA GLY A 346 21.73 -14.08 -4.20
C GLY A 346 20.86 -15.06 -5.02
N GLN A 347 19.80 -15.64 -4.44
CA GLN A 347 18.94 -16.62 -5.11
C GLN A 347 18.02 -15.96 -6.13
N THR A 348 18.05 -16.42 -7.38
CA THR A 348 17.21 -15.88 -8.46
C THR A 348 16.00 -16.77 -8.74
N SER A 349 14.81 -16.18 -8.80
CA SER A 349 13.55 -16.85 -9.13
C SER A 349 13.50 -17.40 -10.57
N ALA A 350 12.51 -18.23 -10.86
CA ALA A 350 12.03 -18.40 -12.23
C ALA A 350 11.50 -17.07 -12.79
N ALA A 351 11.43 -16.95 -14.12
CA ALA A 351 10.80 -15.80 -14.77
C ALA A 351 9.29 -15.76 -14.47
N SER A 352 8.75 -14.55 -14.37
CA SER A 352 7.31 -14.29 -14.30
C SER A 352 6.58 -14.88 -15.51
N SER A 353 5.25 -14.93 -15.44
CA SER A 353 4.44 -15.05 -16.66
C SER A 353 4.79 -13.91 -17.63
N ALA A 354 4.80 -14.24 -18.93
CA ALA A 354 5.12 -13.29 -19.97
C ALA A 354 3.94 -12.35 -20.23
N LEU A 355 4.18 -11.04 -20.16
CA LEU A 355 3.26 -10.01 -20.60
C LEU A 355 3.57 -9.65 -22.05
N ALA A 356 2.71 -10.08 -22.97
CA ALA A 356 2.81 -9.70 -24.38
C ALA A 356 2.06 -8.39 -24.63
N ILE A 357 2.73 -7.40 -25.22
CA ILE A 357 2.15 -6.11 -25.63
C ILE A 357 2.62 -5.78 -27.05
N THR A 358 1.89 -4.91 -27.74
CA THR A 358 2.32 -4.30 -29.00
C THR A 358 2.43 -2.80 -28.79
N VAL A 359 3.62 -2.26 -29.03
CA VAL A 359 3.84 -0.81 -29.06
C VAL A 359 3.69 -0.34 -30.50
N ASP A 360 2.85 0.67 -30.71
CA ASP A 360 2.66 1.33 -31.99
C ASP A 360 2.41 2.82 -31.77
N THR A 361 3.45 3.62 -31.99
CA THR A 361 3.41 5.09 -31.84
C THR A 361 3.05 5.81 -33.14
N LYS A 362 2.74 5.08 -34.21
CA LYS A 362 2.65 5.64 -35.55
C LYS A 362 1.21 5.92 -35.96
N ALA A 363 0.86 7.20 -36.04
CA ALA A 363 -0.46 7.62 -36.49
C ALA A 363 -0.81 7.16 -37.92
N PRO A 364 -2.10 6.84 -38.18
CA PRO A 364 -2.59 6.48 -39.50
C PRO A 364 -2.46 7.64 -40.48
N THR A 365 -2.31 7.33 -41.76
CA THR A 365 -2.40 8.34 -42.83
C THR A 365 -3.80 8.95 -42.88
N ALA A 366 -3.91 10.22 -43.30
CA ALA A 366 -5.20 10.90 -43.41
C ALA A 366 -6.19 10.08 -44.26
N PRO A 367 -7.47 9.93 -43.83
CA PRO A 367 -8.49 9.28 -44.64
C PRO A 367 -8.65 9.96 -45.99
N THR A 368 -8.95 9.18 -47.02
CA THR A 368 -9.41 9.71 -48.31
C THR A 368 -10.93 9.86 -48.30
N MET A 369 -11.46 10.81 -49.05
CA MET A 369 -12.89 10.90 -49.37
C MET A 369 -13.08 10.68 -50.87
N ALA A 370 -13.60 9.51 -51.24
CA ALA A 370 -13.74 9.05 -52.61
C ALA A 370 -15.06 9.47 -53.27
N SER A 371 -16.14 9.60 -52.49
CA SER A 371 -17.44 10.04 -53.00
C SER A 371 -18.22 10.85 -51.95
N HIS A 372 -18.99 11.82 -52.43
CA HIS A 372 -19.98 12.57 -51.65
C HIS A 372 -21.23 12.81 -52.49
N THR A 373 -22.41 12.61 -51.91
CA THR A 373 -23.67 13.08 -52.52
C THR A 373 -24.58 13.64 -51.44
N VAL A 374 -25.32 14.70 -51.77
CA VAL A 374 -26.42 15.19 -50.92
C VAL A 374 -27.71 14.54 -51.42
N ASN A 375 -28.39 13.79 -50.56
CA ASN A 375 -29.64 13.14 -50.92
C ASN A 375 -30.84 14.08 -50.70
N SER A 376 -32.03 13.66 -51.15
CA SER A 376 -33.27 14.45 -51.02
C SER A 376 -33.77 14.64 -49.58
N ALA A 377 -33.14 13.98 -48.60
CA ALA A 377 -33.40 14.13 -47.16
C ALA A 377 -32.38 15.06 -46.47
N ASN A 378 -31.61 15.83 -47.24
CA ASN A 378 -30.55 16.73 -46.75
C ASN A 378 -29.42 16.01 -45.99
N GLN A 379 -29.18 14.73 -46.28
CA GLN A 379 -28.06 13.97 -45.71
C GLN A 379 -26.91 13.92 -46.70
N VAL A 380 -25.68 13.96 -46.18
CA VAL A 380 -24.47 13.75 -46.98
C VAL A 380 -24.05 12.29 -46.87
N VAL A 381 -24.01 11.61 -48.00
CA VAL A 381 -23.50 10.23 -48.12
C VAL A 381 -22.04 10.29 -48.53
N LEU A 382 -21.15 9.87 -47.63
CA LEU A 382 -19.70 9.85 -47.79
C LEU A 382 -19.18 8.43 -47.94
N SER A 383 -18.15 8.23 -48.76
CA SER A 383 -17.33 7.03 -48.76
C SER A 383 -15.86 7.36 -48.98
N GLY A 384 -14.97 6.48 -48.52
CA GLY A 384 -13.54 6.72 -48.57
C GLY A 384 -12.70 5.51 -48.18
N THR A 385 -11.40 5.74 -48.06
CA THR A 385 -10.47 4.78 -47.47
C THR A 385 -9.75 5.37 -46.25
N ALA A 386 -9.38 4.53 -45.31
CA ALA A 386 -8.56 4.82 -44.15
C ALA A 386 -7.67 3.61 -43.85
N GLU A 387 -6.89 3.67 -42.78
CA GLU A 387 -6.19 2.48 -42.31
C GLU A 387 -7.19 1.36 -41.98
N ALA A 388 -6.86 0.11 -42.33
CA ALA A 388 -7.76 -1.02 -42.11
C ALA A 388 -8.12 -1.16 -40.63
N SER A 389 -9.39 -1.41 -40.34
CA SER A 389 -9.92 -1.52 -38.98
C SER A 389 -9.83 -0.26 -38.11
N SER A 390 -9.36 0.88 -38.64
CA SER A 390 -9.30 2.15 -37.90
C SER A 390 -10.69 2.78 -37.72
N VAL A 391 -10.86 3.55 -36.65
CA VAL A 391 -12.07 4.34 -36.40
C VAL A 391 -11.95 5.67 -37.13
N VAL A 392 -12.87 5.94 -38.05
CA VAL A 392 -12.99 7.19 -38.80
C VAL A 392 -14.03 8.09 -38.16
N LYS A 393 -13.60 9.23 -37.62
CA LYS A 393 -14.47 10.31 -37.13
C LYS A 393 -14.68 11.35 -38.21
N VAL A 394 -15.94 11.70 -38.48
CA VAL A 394 -16.33 12.68 -39.50
C VAL A 394 -16.78 13.97 -38.82
N PHE A 395 -16.32 15.12 -39.32
CA PHE A 395 -16.56 16.45 -38.77
C PHE A 395 -17.19 17.37 -39.81
N ASP A 396 -18.03 18.30 -39.36
CA ASP A 396 -18.45 19.50 -40.08
C ASP A 396 -17.90 20.74 -39.37
N GLY A 397 -16.94 21.42 -40.01
CA GLY A 397 -16.09 22.38 -39.33
C GLY A 397 -15.32 21.69 -38.19
N THR A 398 -15.58 22.11 -36.95
CA THR A 398 -15.00 21.51 -35.74
C THR A 398 -15.91 20.51 -35.04
N THR A 399 -17.17 20.40 -35.48
CA THR A 399 -18.19 19.55 -34.83
C THR A 399 -18.11 18.14 -35.36
N GLN A 400 -17.90 17.14 -34.49
CA GLN A 400 -17.99 15.74 -34.90
C GLN A 400 -19.46 15.40 -35.19
N ILE A 401 -19.75 14.94 -36.41
CA ILE A 401 -21.09 14.57 -36.86
C ILE A 401 -21.28 13.05 -36.94
N GLY A 402 -20.19 12.28 -36.98
CA GLY A 402 -20.27 10.84 -37.14
C GLY A 402 -19.00 10.10 -36.77
N THR A 403 -19.15 8.78 -36.65
CA THR A 403 -18.07 7.82 -36.47
C THR A 403 -18.41 6.55 -37.24
N VAL A 404 -17.42 5.94 -37.88
CA VAL A 404 -17.54 4.65 -38.57
C VAL A 404 -16.21 3.91 -38.50
N THR A 405 -16.22 2.58 -38.50
CA THR A 405 -14.98 1.78 -38.59
C THR A 405 -14.70 1.42 -40.05
N ALA A 406 -13.46 1.61 -40.50
CA ALA A 406 -13.02 1.12 -41.79
C ALA A 406 -12.95 -0.42 -41.77
N ASP A 407 -13.36 -1.07 -42.85
CA ASP A 407 -13.32 -2.52 -42.92
C ASP A 407 -11.87 -3.05 -43.01
N SER A 408 -11.71 -4.38 -43.10
CA SER A 408 -10.40 -5.03 -43.20
C SER A 408 -9.62 -4.70 -44.48
N SER A 409 -10.26 -4.07 -45.47
CA SER A 409 -9.62 -3.53 -46.67
C SER A 409 -9.33 -2.03 -46.57
N GLY A 410 -9.75 -1.38 -45.48
CA GLY A 410 -9.63 0.06 -45.26
C GLY A 410 -10.77 0.88 -45.87
N ALA A 411 -11.82 0.26 -46.42
CA ALA A 411 -12.95 0.99 -46.97
C ALA A 411 -13.93 1.41 -45.87
N TRP A 412 -14.49 2.62 -45.97
CA TRP A 412 -15.51 3.12 -45.05
C TRP A 412 -16.61 3.88 -45.77
N GLY A 413 -17.80 3.92 -45.16
CA GLY A 413 -18.96 4.66 -45.66
C GLY A 413 -19.79 5.22 -44.52
N TYR A 414 -20.25 6.46 -44.65
CA TYR A 414 -21.01 7.16 -43.62
C TYR A 414 -22.12 7.99 -44.26
N THR A 415 -23.32 7.98 -43.68
CA THR A 415 -24.42 8.86 -44.08
C THR A 415 -24.77 9.75 -42.91
N SER A 416 -24.75 11.07 -43.10
CA SER A 416 -25.03 12.02 -42.03
C SER A 416 -26.51 12.03 -41.61
N ALA A 417 -26.79 12.58 -40.43
CA ALA A 417 -28.11 13.13 -40.15
C ALA A 417 -28.43 14.28 -41.14
N ALA A 418 -29.70 14.69 -41.21
CA ALA A 418 -30.09 15.82 -42.05
C ALA A 418 -29.37 17.09 -41.57
N LEU A 419 -28.57 17.69 -42.45
CA LEU A 419 -27.86 18.92 -42.17
C LEU A 419 -28.75 20.14 -42.48
N ALA A 420 -28.51 21.25 -41.77
CA ALA A 420 -29.22 22.50 -41.99
C ALA A 420 -28.92 23.08 -43.39
N ALA A 421 -29.74 24.01 -43.89
CA ALA A 421 -29.38 24.73 -45.11
C ALA A 421 -28.13 25.58 -44.89
N GLY A 422 -27.24 25.57 -45.89
CA GLY A 422 -26.00 26.34 -45.84
C GLY A 422 -24.81 25.60 -46.44
N SER A 423 -23.64 26.19 -46.25
CA SER A 423 -22.35 25.60 -46.61
C SER A 423 -21.76 24.85 -45.42
N HIS A 424 -21.31 23.62 -45.67
CA HIS A 424 -20.69 22.71 -44.71
C HIS A 424 -19.29 22.34 -45.18
N SER A 425 -18.36 22.18 -44.24
CA SER A 425 -16.96 21.85 -44.51
C SER A 425 -16.61 20.54 -43.83
N LEU A 426 -16.73 19.45 -44.57
CA LEU A 426 -16.59 18.09 -44.05
C LEU A 426 -15.14 17.64 -44.06
N THR A 427 -14.68 17.06 -42.95
CA THR A 427 -13.36 16.41 -42.85
C THR A 427 -13.47 15.07 -42.13
N ALA A 428 -12.51 14.17 -42.33
CA ALA A 428 -12.43 12.90 -41.63
C ALA A 428 -11.04 12.72 -40.99
N LYS A 429 -10.98 12.10 -39.81
CA LYS A 429 -9.75 11.67 -39.14
C LYS A 429 -9.85 10.19 -38.80
N ALA A 430 -8.78 9.44 -39.01
CA ALA A 430 -8.68 8.04 -38.58
C ALA A 430 -7.93 7.95 -37.26
N THR A 431 -8.36 7.03 -36.41
CA THR A 431 -7.67 6.60 -35.19
C THR A 431 -7.44 5.10 -35.29
N ASP A 432 -6.18 4.66 -35.22
CA ASP A 432 -5.81 3.24 -35.29
C ASP A 432 -6.14 2.46 -34.00
N ALA A 433 -5.80 1.17 -33.96
CA ALA A 433 -6.06 0.30 -32.80
C ALA A 433 -5.31 0.76 -31.54
N ALA A 434 -4.08 1.26 -31.69
CA ALA A 434 -3.25 1.80 -30.61
C ALA A 434 -3.75 3.16 -30.11
N GLY A 435 -4.76 3.75 -30.75
CA GLY A 435 -5.31 5.06 -30.38
C GLY A 435 -4.56 6.26 -30.98
N ASN A 436 -3.62 6.05 -31.89
CA ASN A 436 -2.99 7.17 -32.60
C ASN A 436 -3.99 7.80 -33.57
N THR A 437 -4.11 9.12 -33.55
CA THR A 437 -5.00 9.86 -34.46
C THR A 437 -4.22 10.53 -35.57
N GLY A 438 -4.56 10.20 -36.81
CA GLY A 438 -3.97 10.76 -38.01
C GLY A 438 -4.34 12.22 -38.28
N THR A 439 -3.69 12.78 -39.29
CA THR A 439 -4.08 14.10 -39.82
C THR A 439 -5.47 14.06 -40.47
N ALA A 440 -6.15 15.21 -40.52
CA ALA A 440 -7.44 15.30 -41.19
C ALA A 440 -7.31 15.11 -42.70
N SER A 441 -8.33 14.52 -43.32
CA SER A 441 -8.51 14.51 -44.76
C SER A 441 -8.54 15.94 -45.32
N THR A 442 -8.37 16.07 -46.63
CA THR A 442 -8.74 17.31 -47.31
C THR A 442 -10.21 17.65 -47.04
N ALA A 443 -10.51 18.93 -46.84
CA ALA A 443 -11.87 19.40 -46.56
C ALA A 443 -12.74 19.29 -47.82
N PHE A 444 -13.96 18.80 -47.64
CA PHE A 444 -14.96 18.71 -48.68
C PHE A 444 -16.11 19.71 -48.41
N ALA A 445 -16.44 20.54 -49.40
CA ALA A 445 -17.50 21.54 -49.27
C ALA A 445 -18.84 20.97 -49.75
N ALA A 446 -19.81 20.83 -48.83
CA ALA A 446 -21.19 20.47 -49.17
C ALA A 446 -22.10 21.70 -49.07
N SER A 447 -23.07 21.84 -49.98
CA SER A 447 -24.09 22.88 -49.90
C SER A 447 -25.48 22.24 -49.81
N ILE A 448 -26.20 22.50 -48.73
CA ILE A 448 -27.57 22.04 -48.54
C ILE A 448 -28.52 23.18 -48.90
N SER A 449 -29.40 22.96 -49.89
CA SER A 449 -30.40 23.94 -50.31
C SER A 449 -31.80 23.48 -49.90
N ASN A 450 -32.47 24.27 -49.07
CA ASN A 450 -33.89 24.11 -48.83
C ASN A 450 -34.64 24.72 -50.02
N SER A 451 -35.17 23.91 -50.92
CA SER A 451 -36.23 24.41 -51.81
C SER A 451 -37.53 24.44 -51.00
N ALA A 452 -37.83 25.58 -50.36
CA ALA A 452 -39.13 25.78 -49.74
C ALA A 452 -40.20 25.98 -50.84
N PRO A 453 -41.39 25.35 -50.74
CA PRO A 453 -42.52 25.73 -51.57
C PRO A 453 -42.95 27.17 -51.22
N THR A 454 -43.18 28.00 -52.23
CA THR A 454 -43.61 29.40 -52.06
C THR A 454 -44.98 29.47 -51.39
N SER A 455 -45.07 30.19 -50.26
CA SER A 455 -46.35 30.49 -49.59
C SER A 455 -46.75 31.96 -49.79
N PRO A 456 -48.01 32.29 -50.14
CA PRO A 456 -48.51 33.67 -50.20
C PRO A 456 -49.05 34.21 -48.85
N SER A 457 -48.62 35.45 -48.54
CA SER A 457 -49.19 36.56 -47.74
C SER A 457 -49.90 36.36 -46.37
N SER A 458 -49.41 37.13 -45.39
CA SER A 458 -49.97 37.49 -44.05
C SER A 458 -51.13 38.52 -44.15
N PRO A 459 -52.14 38.58 -43.23
CA PRO A 459 -52.07 39.16 -41.86
C PRO A 459 -52.93 38.39 -40.80
N THR A 460 -52.96 38.56 -39.47
CA THR A 460 -52.84 39.70 -38.52
C THR A 460 -52.68 39.13 -37.07
N ALA A 461 -52.09 39.86 -36.12
CA ALA A 461 -52.11 39.57 -34.65
C ALA A 461 -53.14 40.47 -33.93
N PRO A 462 -53.47 40.37 -32.61
CA PRO A 462 -53.04 39.43 -31.55
C PRO A 462 -54.17 38.87 -30.63
N THR A 463 -53.87 37.88 -29.77
CA THR A 463 -54.31 37.78 -28.34
C THR A 463 -53.54 36.66 -27.62
N SER A 464 -53.15 36.89 -26.36
CA SER A 464 -52.50 35.98 -25.39
C SER A 464 -53.15 36.22 -24.02
N PRO A 465 -53.04 35.39 -22.95
CA PRO A 465 -52.65 33.96 -22.79
C PRO A 465 -53.67 33.16 -21.90
N THR A 466 -53.52 31.83 -21.75
CA THR A 466 -53.88 31.15 -20.49
C THR A 466 -52.97 29.93 -20.19
N ALA A 467 -52.18 30.11 -19.12
CA ALA A 467 -51.69 29.19 -18.08
C ALA A 467 -51.39 27.71 -18.38
N GLY A 468 -50.12 27.34 -18.21
CA GLY A 468 -49.66 26.05 -17.70
C GLY A 468 -48.84 26.27 -16.43
N THR A 469 -49.14 25.48 -15.40
CA THR A 469 -48.72 25.59 -13.99
C THR A 469 -47.20 25.54 -13.79
N VAL A 470 -46.67 26.46 -12.97
CA VAL A 470 -45.31 26.40 -12.42
C VAL A 470 -45.29 25.41 -11.26
N VAL A 471 -44.41 24.41 -11.32
CA VAL A 471 -44.01 23.57 -10.18
C VAL A 471 -42.54 23.86 -9.94
N GLU A 472 -42.32 24.76 -8.98
CA GLU A 472 -41.14 25.08 -8.15
C GLU A 472 -39.74 25.31 -8.79
N SER A 473 -39.19 26.51 -8.54
CA SER A 473 -37.85 26.99 -8.94
C SER A 473 -37.25 27.88 -7.81
N ALA A 474 -37.23 27.40 -6.58
CA ALA A 474 -36.58 28.08 -5.45
C ALA A 474 -35.42 27.23 -4.94
N GLY A 475 -34.23 27.81 -4.73
CA GLY A 475 -33.07 27.10 -4.18
C GLY A 475 -31.70 27.36 -4.82
N SER A 476 -31.54 28.33 -5.73
CA SER A 476 -30.19 28.70 -6.18
C SER A 476 -30.10 30.22 -6.34
N THR A 477 -29.80 30.88 -5.22
CA THR A 477 -29.40 32.29 -5.23
C THR A 477 -27.92 32.39 -4.87
N THR A 478 -27.12 33.00 -5.73
CA THR A 478 -25.71 33.25 -5.49
C THR A 478 -25.50 34.72 -5.16
N LEU A 479 -24.86 34.97 -4.01
CA LEU A 479 -24.41 36.31 -3.64
C LEU A 479 -23.10 36.62 -4.36
N VAL A 480 -23.11 37.60 -5.28
CA VAL A 480 -21.92 37.96 -6.08
C VAL A 480 -21.46 39.37 -5.72
N GLU A 481 -20.21 39.51 -5.26
CA GLU A 481 -19.57 40.82 -5.10
C GLU A 481 -18.96 41.27 -6.44
N SER A 482 -19.34 42.45 -6.93
CA SER A 482 -18.69 43.08 -8.08
C SER A 482 -18.62 44.58 -7.92
N SER A 483 -17.42 45.13 -8.09
CA SER A 483 -17.13 46.57 -7.95
C SER A 483 -17.59 47.15 -6.60
N GLY A 484 -17.44 46.37 -5.52
CA GLY A 484 -17.83 46.75 -4.16
C GLY A 484 -19.33 46.72 -3.87
N ARG A 485 -20.17 46.23 -4.80
CA ARG A 485 -21.62 46.03 -4.62
C ARG A 485 -21.96 44.55 -4.60
N PHE A 486 -23.05 44.17 -3.96
CA PHE A 486 -23.50 42.79 -3.86
C PHE A 486 -24.75 42.55 -4.71
N TYR A 487 -24.75 41.48 -5.50
CA TYR A 487 -25.83 41.09 -6.41
C TYR A 487 -26.46 39.77 -5.96
N LEU A 488 -27.80 39.72 -5.94
CA LEU A 488 -28.60 38.57 -5.51
C LEU A 488 -29.03 37.74 -6.73
N ASN A 489 -28.06 37.05 -7.35
CA ASN A 489 -28.27 36.39 -8.63
C ASN A 489 -29.06 35.10 -8.45
N GLY A 490 -30.19 34.96 -9.13
CA GLY A 490 -30.91 33.68 -9.19
C GLY A 490 -30.24 32.69 -10.16
N SER A 491 -30.88 31.54 -10.36
CA SER A 491 -30.45 30.42 -11.22
C SER A 491 -30.14 30.76 -12.69
N THR A 492 -30.47 31.97 -13.15
CA THR A 492 -30.18 32.48 -14.51
C THR A 492 -28.96 33.41 -14.58
N GLY A 493 -28.26 33.63 -13.46
CA GLY A 493 -27.01 34.41 -13.41
C GLY A 493 -27.18 35.93 -13.39
N SER A 494 -28.40 36.46 -13.28
CA SER A 494 -28.67 37.90 -13.14
C SER A 494 -29.69 38.16 -12.05
N GLY A 495 -29.40 39.13 -11.18
CA GLY A 495 -30.27 39.53 -10.07
C GLY A 495 -30.06 40.97 -9.63
N PRO A 496 -30.96 41.50 -8.78
CA PRO A 496 -30.87 42.86 -8.30
C PRO A 496 -29.64 43.07 -7.42
N THR A 497 -29.16 44.31 -7.36
CA THR A 497 -28.18 44.71 -6.35
C THR A 497 -28.88 44.85 -5.00
N LEU A 498 -28.26 44.32 -3.94
CA LEU A 498 -28.68 44.50 -2.55
C LEU A 498 -28.64 45.98 -2.18
N LYS A 499 -29.71 46.48 -1.55
CA LYS A 499 -29.93 47.88 -1.25
C LYS A 499 -30.51 48.06 0.15
N ASP A 500 -30.22 49.21 0.73
CA ASP A 500 -30.86 49.72 1.94
C ASP A 500 -31.42 51.12 1.62
N ASP A 501 -32.67 51.38 2.00
CA ASP A 501 -33.44 52.59 1.62
C ASP A 501 -33.34 52.97 0.11
N GLY A 502 -33.27 51.96 -0.76
CA GLY A 502 -33.17 52.15 -2.22
C GLY A 502 -31.76 52.49 -2.73
N VAL A 503 -30.78 52.66 -1.85
CA VAL A 503 -29.37 52.88 -2.19
C VAL A 503 -28.65 51.54 -2.18
N ALA A 504 -27.87 51.23 -3.22
CA ALA A 504 -27.18 49.94 -3.23
C ALA A 504 -26.12 49.88 -2.15
N PHE A 505 -26.11 48.76 -1.43
CA PHE A 505 -25.15 48.47 -0.40
C PHE A 505 -23.75 48.39 -1.01
N VAL A 506 -22.82 49.13 -0.43
CA VAL A 506 -21.40 49.12 -0.82
C VAL A 506 -20.60 48.51 0.32
N LYS A 507 -19.65 47.62 0.01
CA LYS A 507 -18.78 47.00 1.00
C LYS A 507 -18.12 48.05 1.91
N GLY A 508 -18.33 47.91 3.22
CA GLY A 508 -17.85 48.84 4.25
C GLY A 508 -18.75 50.05 4.54
N SER A 509 -19.93 50.15 3.93
CA SER A 509 -20.87 51.26 4.17
C SER A 509 -21.61 51.17 5.50
N ASP A 510 -21.74 49.98 6.10
CA ASP A 510 -22.45 49.73 7.37
C ASP A 510 -21.51 49.17 8.46
N GLY A 511 -20.25 49.62 8.43
CA GLY A 511 -19.22 49.16 9.36
C GLY A 511 -18.65 47.79 8.98
N THR A 512 -18.59 46.88 9.95
CA THR A 512 -17.89 45.60 9.90
C THR A 512 -18.78 44.40 9.54
N TRP A 513 -20.06 44.66 9.25
CA TRP A 513 -21.02 43.66 8.75
C TRP A 513 -20.82 43.36 7.27
N ALA A 514 -20.83 42.08 6.92
CA ALA A 514 -20.76 41.59 5.54
C ALA A 514 -21.86 40.57 5.26
N PRO A 515 -22.52 40.63 4.09
CA PRO A 515 -23.46 39.60 3.68
C PRO A 515 -22.68 38.33 3.30
N ILE A 516 -23.15 37.18 3.78
CA ILE A 516 -22.47 35.87 3.66
C ILE A 516 -23.28 34.81 2.94
N GLY A 517 -24.58 35.03 2.75
CA GLY A 517 -25.46 34.14 1.99
C GLY A 517 -26.74 34.85 1.57
N ALA A 518 -27.37 34.38 0.50
CA ALA A 518 -28.69 34.84 0.09
C ALA A 518 -29.53 33.69 -0.48
N GLU A 519 -30.84 33.70 -0.24
CA GLU A 519 -31.81 32.73 -0.79
C GLU A 519 -33.03 33.44 -1.36
N LYS A 520 -33.59 32.93 -2.46
CA LYS A 520 -34.75 33.55 -3.13
C LYS A 520 -36.01 33.09 -2.42
N THR A 521 -36.83 34.05 -1.99
CA THR A 521 -38.17 33.76 -1.48
C THR A 521 -39.25 34.12 -2.49
N ALA A 522 -40.49 33.70 -2.24
CA ALA A 522 -41.63 34.00 -3.09
C ALA A 522 -41.89 35.51 -3.27
N THR A 523 -41.45 36.35 -2.32
CA THR A 523 -41.73 37.79 -2.31
C THR A 523 -40.47 38.67 -2.38
N GLY A 524 -39.28 38.07 -2.34
CA GLY A 524 -38.02 38.80 -2.35
C GLY A 524 -36.82 37.89 -2.11
N TYR A 525 -35.94 38.25 -1.18
CA TYR A 525 -34.80 37.42 -0.80
C TYR A 525 -34.54 37.49 0.70
N GLU A 526 -34.06 36.40 1.26
CA GLU A 526 -33.44 36.36 2.59
C GLU A 526 -31.93 36.51 2.43
N VAL A 527 -31.28 37.38 3.20
CA VAL A 527 -29.85 37.65 3.12
C VAL A 527 -29.25 37.58 4.52
N VAL A 528 -28.28 36.69 4.74
CA VAL A 528 -27.62 36.50 6.03
C VAL A 528 -26.34 37.33 6.08
N TRP A 529 -26.09 37.93 7.23
CA TRP A 529 -24.99 38.84 7.49
C TRP A 529 -24.16 38.36 8.68
N LYS A 530 -22.85 38.62 8.63
CA LYS A 530 -21.90 38.32 9.70
C LYS A 530 -21.10 39.56 10.08
N GLU A 531 -21.01 39.80 11.38
CA GLU A 531 -20.21 40.85 11.98
C GLU A 531 -18.79 40.32 12.19
N ALA A 532 -17.84 40.82 11.40
CA ALA A 532 -16.47 40.32 11.43
C ALA A 532 -15.79 40.52 12.80
N SER A 533 -16.18 41.55 13.55
CA SER A 533 -15.55 41.89 14.83
C SER A 533 -16.08 41.11 16.03
N THR A 534 -17.36 40.72 16.02
CA THR A 534 -18.00 40.02 17.14
C THR A 534 -18.41 38.59 16.81
N GLY A 535 -18.34 38.16 15.55
CA GLY A 535 -18.79 36.84 15.10
C GLY A 535 -20.30 36.62 15.25
N GLN A 536 -21.08 37.71 15.28
CA GLN A 536 -22.53 37.64 15.40
C GLN A 536 -23.21 37.69 14.03
N TYR A 537 -24.44 37.21 13.98
CA TYR A 537 -25.21 37.03 12.75
C TYR A 537 -26.52 37.79 12.80
N THR A 538 -26.99 38.25 11.63
CA THR A 538 -28.35 38.75 11.44
C THR A 538 -28.84 38.37 10.05
N ALA A 539 -30.14 38.47 9.79
CA ALA A 539 -30.71 38.16 8.49
C ALA A 539 -31.77 39.18 8.09
N TRP A 540 -31.78 39.55 6.82
CA TRP A 540 -32.66 40.54 6.21
C TRP A 540 -33.64 39.87 5.25
N ASN A 541 -34.89 40.29 5.29
CA ASN A 541 -35.85 40.14 4.22
C ASN A 541 -35.75 41.37 3.30
N THR A 542 -35.65 41.11 2.00
CA THR A 542 -35.65 42.14 0.95
C THR A 542 -36.88 41.99 0.06
N ASP A 543 -37.20 43.02 -0.72
CA ASP A 543 -38.15 42.93 -1.82
C ASP A 543 -37.51 42.27 -3.08
N ASN A 544 -38.32 42.04 -4.12
CA ASN A 544 -37.84 41.48 -5.39
C ASN A 544 -36.78 42.35 -6.12
N ASN A 545 -36.59 43.59 -5.71
CA ASN A 545 -35.63 44.55 -6.27
C ASN A 545 -34.36 44.68 -5.41
N GLY A 546 -34.23 43.84 -4.37
CA GLY A 546 -33.09 43.76 -3.47
C GLY A 546 -33.08 44.82 -2.37
N ASN A 547 -34.16 45.59 -2.17
CA ASN A 547 -34.24 46.57 -1.08
C ASN A 547 -34.58 45.90 0.24
N TYR A 548 -33.90 46.27 1.32
CA TYR A 548 -34.26 45.90 2.69
C TYR A 548 -35.73 46.23 2.98
N VAL A 549 -36.44 45.28 3.60
CA VAL A 549 -37.84 45.41 4.03
C VAL A 549 -37.95 45.19 5.53
N SER A 550 -37.38 44.10 6.04
CA SER A 550 -37.43 43.76 7.48
C SER A 550 -36.32 42.79 7.85
N HIS A 551 -36.22 42.41 9.13
CA HIS A 551 -35.42 41.25 9.54
C HIS A 551 -36.18 39.93 9.31
N VAL A 552 -35.45 38.82 9.30
CA VAL A 552 -36.02 37.47 9.29
C VAL A 552 -36.48 37.08 10.69
N ASP A 553 -37.77 36.77 10.84
CA ASP A 553 -38.42 36.57 12.15
C ASP A 553 -37.95 35.29 12.88
N SER A 554 -37.42 34.30 12.17
CA SER A 554 -36.93 33.04 12.74
C SER A 554 -35.61 33.18 13.51
N LEU A 555 -34.86 34.27 13.32
CA LEU A 555 -33.73 34.64 14.18
C LEU A 555 -34.26 35.31 15.46
N THR A 556 -34.64 34.52 16.45
CA THR A 556 -35.22 35.02 17.69
C THR A 556 -34.18 35.78 18.52
N GLY A 557 -34.38 37.10 18.63
CA GLY A 557 -33.47 38.03 19.33
C GLY A 557 -33.59 39.47 18.81
N SER A 558 -34.19 39.67 17.64
CA SER A 558 -34.38 40.98 17.02
C SER A 558 -35.82 41.47 17.17
N THR A 559 -36.09 42.29 18.18
CA THR A 559 -37.02 43.41 17.99
C THR A 559 -36.17 44.66 17.84
N TRP A 560 -35.99 45.09 16.59
CA TRP A 560 -35.13 46.20 16.13
C TRP A 560 -33.62 45.98 16.30
N GLY A 561 -32.98 45.36 15.28
CA GLY A 561 -31.53 45.36 15.11
C GLY A 561 -30.74 44.35 15.94
N GLY A 562 -31.39 43.31 16.48
CA GLY A 562 -30.71 42.28 17.27
C GLY A 562 -29.87 41.32 16.42
N SER A 563 -28.68 40.99 16.90
CA SER A 563 -27.79 39.97 16.35
C SER A 563 -27.80 38.71 17.22
N VAL A 564 -27.57 37.54 16.60
CA VAL A 564 -27.54 36.24 17.28
C VAL A 564 -26.15 35.61 17.24
N SER A 565 -25.88 34.68 18.16
CA SER A 565 -24.66 33.86 18.13
C SER A 565 -24.70 32.80 17.03
N GLY A 566 -23.53 32.32 16.58
CA GLY A 566 -23.44 31.24 15.59
C GLY A 566 -24.14 29.93 15.97
N THR A 567 -24.43 29.70 17.25
CA THR A 567 -25.13 28.50 17.72
C THR A 567 -26.66 28.65 17.77
N ASP A 568 -27.21 29.79 17.33
CA ASP A 568 -28.64 30.08 17.41
C ASP A 568 -29.47 29.13 16.53
N SER A 569 -30.56 28.59 17.07
CA SER A 569 -31.41 27.63 16.35
C SER A 569 -32.10 28.24 15.13
N GLY A 570 -32.35 29.55 15.12
CA GLY A 570 -32.87 30.28 13.97
C GLY A 570 -31.84 30.36 12.85
N LEU A 571 -30.58 30.65 13.18
CA LEU A 571 -29.47 30.63 12.22
C LEU A 571 -29.29 29.21 11.63
N LYS A 572 -29.32 28.19 12.48
CA LYS A 572 -29.26 26.78 12.06
C LYS A 572 -30.43 26.37 11.17
N SER A 573 -31.63 26.93 11.40
CA SER A 573 -32.77 26.70 10.51
C SER A 573 -32.58 27.35 9.14
N LEU A 574 -31.89 28.51 9.08
CA LEU A 574 -31.51 29.13 7.82
C LEU A 574 -30.41 28.34 7.08
N GLU A 575 -29.46 27.72 7.78
CA GLU A 575 -28.46 26.84 7.14
C GLU A 575 -29.11 25.72 6.33
N ALA A 576 -30.13 25.07 6.88
CA ALA A 576 -30.89 24.04 6.19
C ALA A 576 -31.65 24.57 4.96
N THR A 577 -32.08 25.84 4.99
CA THR A 577 -32.80 26.46 3.87
C THR A 577 -31.85 26.95 2.78
N PHE A 578 -30.67 27.45 3.17
CA PHE A 578 -29.61 27.96 2.29
C PHE A 578 -28.68 26.86 1.79
N HIS A 579 -28.79 25.65 2.35
CA HIS A 579 -27.91 24.51 2.12
C HIS A 579 -26.43 24.85 2.28
N GLN A 580 -26.11 25.69 3.28
CA GLN A 580 -24.77 26.19 3.54
C GLN A 580 -24.48 26.20 5.04
N ASP A 581 -23.25 25.89 5.42
CA ASP A 581 -22.73 26.11 6.77
C ASP A 581 -22.41 27.62 6.92
N LEU A 582 -23.43 28.38 7.32
CA LEU A 582 -23.35 29.83 7.44
C LEU A 582 -22.46 30.27 8.62
N ASN A 583 -22.36 29.43 9.65
CA ASN A 583 -21.69 29.79 10.88
C ASN A 583 -20.22 29.30 10.94
N GLY A 584 -19.85 28.33 10.11
CA GLY A 584 -18.52 27.75 9.97
C GLY A 584 -18.19 26.70 11.03
N ASP A 585 -19.19 26.05 11.63
CA ASP A 585 -19.03 24.98 12.63
C ASP A 585 -18.92 23.58 12.01
N GLY A 586 -18.96 23.48 10.69
CA GLY A 586 -18.88 22.24 9.93
C GLY A 586 -20.21 21.48 9.88
N GLN A 587 -21.33 22.11 10.24
CA GLN A 587 -22.66 21.51 10.22
C GLN A 587 -23.66 22.38 9.46
N ILE A 588 -24.65 21.73 8.82
CA ILE A 588 -25.82 22.40 8.25
C ILE A 588 -27.03 21.99 9.08
N GLY A 589 -27.60 22.91 9.88
CA GLY A 589 -28.82 22.64 10.65
C GLY A 589 -28.63 22.38 12.15
N THR A 590 -29.73 22.05 12.84
CA THR A 590 -29.74 21.81 14.30
C THR A 590 -29.36 20.37 14.63
N SER A 591 -28.13 20.10 15.08
CA SER A 591 -27.76 18.83 15.70
C SER A 591 -27.89 18.89 17.24
N THR A 592 -28.26 17.77 17.86
CA THR A 592 -28.44 17.59 19.32
C THR A 592 -27.18 17.06 20.03
N ALA A 593 -25.99 17.31 19.50
CA ALA A 593 -24.73 16.82 20.07
C ALA A 593 -23.88 17.96 20.69
N THR A 594 -23.50 17.80 21.95
CA THR A 594 -22.78 18.77 22.78
C THR A 594 -21.30 18.89 22.34
N ALA A 595 -20.82 20.11 22.08
CA ALA A 595 -19.48 20.46 21.56
C ALA A 595 -18.29 20.13 22.52
N PRO A 596 -17.02 20.17 22.03
CA PRO A 596 -16.23 21.41 22.21
C PRO A 596 -15.28 21.81 21.04
N THR A 597 -15.36 23.11 20.71
CA THR A 597 -14.37 24.14 20.28
C THR A 597 -13.03 23.84 19.55
N SER A 598 -12.90 24.54 18.41
CA SER A 598 -11.79 24.85 17.48
C SER A 598 -10.38 25.16 18.06
N PRO A 599 -9.32 25.18 17.22
CA PRO A 599 -8.78 26.49 16.82
C PRO A 599 -8.38 26.67 15.32
N ALA A 600 -8.94 27.73 14.73
CA ALA A 600 -8.45 28.71 13.74
C ALA A 600 -7.39 28.36 12.65
N GLN A 601 -7.90 28.40 11.40
CA GLN A 601 -7.48 29.14 10.18
C GLN A 601 -6.02 29.09 9.66
N THR A 602 -5.86 28.55 8.44
CA THR A 602 -4.95 29.09 7.43
C THR A 602 -5.69 29.36 6.11
N THR A 603 -5.23 30.41 5.45
CA THR A 603 -5.85 31.19 4.39
C THR A 603 -5.53 30.60 3.00
N GLY A 604 -6.52 30.53 2.11
CA GLY A 604 -6.29 30.58 0.65
C GLY A 604 -6.81 29.39 -0.19
N LYS A 605 -7.99 29.60 -0.79
CA LYS A 605 -8.39 29.25 -2.18
C LYS A 605 -8.00 27.86 -2.74
N VAL A 606 -9.00 26.99 -2.95
CA VAL A 606 -9.36 26.41 -4.29
C VAL A 606 -10.86 26.08 -4.27
N VAL A 607 -11.61 26.62 -5.22
CA VAL A 607 -12.87 26.04 -5.73
C VAL A 607 -12.43 25.27 -6.97
N GLU A 608 -12.59 23.95 -6.97
CA GLU A 608 -12.70 23.21 -8.23
C GLU A 608 -14.18 23.09 -8.60
N SER A 609 -14.48 23.16 -9.89
CA SER A 609 -15.85 23.25 -10.42
C SER A 609 -16.42 21.88 -10.85
N ALA A 610 -16.01 20.80 -10.19
CA ALA A 610 -16.60 19.48 -10.31
C ALA A 610 -17.02 19.08 -8.89
N GLY A 611 -18.25 18.62 -8.67
CA GLY A 611 -18.79 18.46 -7.32
C GLY A 611 -20.26 18.84 -7.12
N VAL A 612 -21.02 19.20 -8.16
CA VAL A 612 -22.47 19.44 -8.02
C VAL A 612 -23.23 18.57 -9.00
N THR A 613 -23.22 17.26 -8.74
CA THR A 613 -24.16 16.33 -9.38
C THR A 613 -25.25 15.98 -8.38
N SER A 614 -26.44 16.52 -8.57
CA SER A 614 -27.61 16.15 -7.78
C SER A 614 -28.29 14.93 -8.40
N LEU A 615 -28.54 13.92 -7.57
CA LEU A 615 -29.39 12.79 -7.91
C LEU A 615 -30.86 13.19 -7.66
N VAL A 616 -31.66 13.28 -8.72
CA VAL A 616 -33.07 13.71 -8.62
C VAL A 616 -33.99 12.58 -9.03
N GLU A 617 -34.87 12.14 -8.13
CA GLU A 617 -35.94 11.20 -8.47
C GLU A 617 -37.15 11.97 -9.05
N SER A 618 -37.58 11.61 -10.26
CA SER A 618 -38.78 12.16 -10.88
C SER A 618 -39.50 11.11 -11.71
N GLY A 619 -40.80 10.93 -11.46
CA GLY A 619 -41.60 9.92 -12.15
C GLY A 619 -41.12 8.47 -11.93
N GLY A 620 -40.47 8.19 -10.79
CA GLY A 620 -39.89 6.88 -10.44
C GLY A 620 -38.53 6.58 -11.10
N LYS A 621 -37.96 7.54 -11.84
CA LYS A 621 -36.64 7.45 -12.48
C LYS A 621 -35.66 8.37 -11.77
N PHE A 622 -34.38 8.03 -11.81
CA PHE A 622 -33.30 8.83 -11.23
C PHE A 622 -32.55 9.60 -12.31
N TYR A 623 -32.32 10.90 -12.10
CA TYR A 623 -31.63 11.80 -13.03
C TYR A 623 -30.31 12.30 -12.41
N LEU A 624 -29.24 12.27 -13.20
CA LEU A 624 -27.87 12.65 -12.82
C LEU A 624 -27.61 14.11 -13.21
N ASN A 625 -28.21 15.04 -12.49
CA ASN A 625 -28.23 16.45 -12.86
C ASN A 625 -26.93 17.14 -12.44
N GLY A 626 -26.14 17.63 -13.39
CA GLY A 626 -25.02 18.53 -13.11
C GLY A 626 -25.47 19.94 -12.70
N SER A 627 -24.49 20.86 -12.59
CA SER A 627 -24.69 22.25 -12.14
C SER A 627 -25.66 23.10 -12.97
N SER A 628 -26.08 22.64 -14.15
CA SER A 628 -27.11 23.27 -15.00
C SER A 628 -28.55 22.80 -14.74
N GLY A 629 -28.75 21.84 -13.82
CA GLY A 629 -30.07 21.33 -13.43
C GLY A 629 -30.71 20.35 -14.42
N THR A 630 -29.99 19.94 -15.48
CA THR A 630 -30.46 18.96 -16.46
C THR A 630 -29.40 17.92 -16.75
N GLY A 631 -29.67 16.66 -16.47
CA GLY A 631 -28.80 15.53 -16.75
C GLY A 631 -29.56 14.30 -17.25
N PRO A 632 -28.85 13.27 -17.72
CA PRO A 632 -29.47 12.05 -18.20
C PRO A 632 -30.16 11.29 -17.07
N SER A 633 -31.17 10.48 -17.40
CA SER A 633 -31.65 9.43 -16.51
C SER A 633 -30.58 8.33 -16.35
N LEU A 634 -30.45 7.80 -15.14
CA LEU A 634 -29.66 6.62 -14.84
C LEU A 634 -30.29 5.40 -15.52
N LYS A 635 -29.48 4.60 -16.23
CA LYS A 635 -29.93 3.47 -17.04
C LYS A 635 -29.08 2.23 -16.81
N ASP A 636 -29.71 1.07 -16.88
CA ASP A 636 -29.04 -0.24 -16.95
C ASP A 636 -29.49 -0.97 -18.22
N GLY A 637 -28.54 -1.54 -18.98
CA GLY A 637 -28.81 -2.16 -20.28
C GLY A 637 -29.50 -1.23 -21.30
N GLY A 638 -29.39 0.09 -21.15
CA GLY A 638 -30.04 1.10 -21.99
C GLY A 638 -31.50 1.43 -21.62
N ALA A 639 -32.05 0.82 -20.57
CA ALA A 639 -33.38 1.13 -20.03
C ALA A 639 -33.26 2.01 -18.77
N ASP A 640 -34.20 2.94 -18.56
CA ASP A 640 -34.21 3.78 -17.35
C ASP A 640 -34.31 2.90 -16.09
N PHE A 641 -33.41 3.13 -15.15
CA PHE A 641 -33.47 2.54 -13.83
C PHE A 641 -34.68 3.13 -13.08
N VAL A 642 -35.52 2.25 -12.55
CA VAL A 642 -36.75 2.62 -11.84
C VAL A 642 -36.64 2.15 -10.40
N SER A 643 -37.07 2.97 -9.44
CA SER A 643 -37.06 2.59 -8.03
C SER A 643 -37.70 1.21 -7.81
N GLY A 644 -36.92 0.26 -7.28
CA GLY A 644 -37.33 -1.13 -7.03
C GLY A 644 -37.18 -2.12 -8.20
N SER A 645 -36.54 -1.74 -9.32
CA SER A 645 -36.35 -2.64 -10.48
C SER A 645 -35.29 -3.73 -10.29
N ASP A 646 -34.33 -3.56 -9.37
CA ASP A 646 -33.25 -4.54 -9.09
C ASP A 646 -33.36 -5.24 -7.72
N GLY A 647 -34.34 -4.86 -6.89
CA GLY A 647 -34.41 -5.26 -5.49
C GLY A 647 -34.13 -4.10 -4.53
N THR A 648 -33.57 -4.41 -3.36
CA THR A 648 -33.41 -3.54 -2.17
C THR A 648 -32.37 -2.41 -2.30
N TRP A 649 -31.81 -2.20 -3.49
CA TRP A 649 -30.73 -1.22 -3.73
C TRP A 649 -31.29 0.14 -4.15
N THR A 650 -30.75 1.20 -3.55
CA THR A 650 -31.17 2.58 -3.82
C THR A 650 -29.93 3.42 -4.12
N PRO A 651 -29.94 4.24 -5.18
CA PRO A 651 -28.85 5.18 -5.42
C PRO A 651 -28.92 6.30 -4.37
N ILE A 652 -27.78 6.59 -3.74
CA ILE A 652 -27.66 7.51 -2.59
C ILE A 652 -26.79 8.73 -2.88
N GLY A 653 -26.06 8.74 -3.99
CA GLY A 653 -25.24 9.87 -4.40
C GLY A 653 -24.77 9.71 -5.83
N ALA A 654 -24.37 10.82 -6.47
CA ALA A 654 -23.74 10.80 -7.78
C ALA A 654 -22.70 11.91 -7.91
N GLU A 655 -21.67 11.70 -8.73
CA GLU A 655 -20.65 12.70 -9.05
C GLU A 655 -20.30 12.67 -10.55
N LYS A 656 -20.03 13.84 -11.14
CA LYS A 656 -19.71 13.95 -12.57
C LYS A 656 -18.24 13.65 -12.77
N THR A 657 -17.93 12.75 -13.70
CA THR A 657 -16.55 12.47 -14.11
C THR A 657 -16.29 13.01 -15.51
N ALA A 658 -15.01 13.01 -15.92
CA ALA A 658 -14.60 13.46 -17.26
C ALA A 658 -15.25 12.64 -18.41
N THR A 659 -15.63 11.38 -18.14
CA THR A 659 -16.13 10.43 -19.14
C THR A 659 -17.58 9.99 -18.89
N GLY A 660 -18.20 10.40 -17.78
CA GLY A 660 -19.55 9.98 -17.42
C GLY A 660 -19.93 10.40 -16.01
N TYR A 661 -20.42 9.48 -15.18
CA TYR A 661 -20.74 9.73 -13.77
C TYR A 661 -20.31 8.56 -12.90
N GLN A 662 -20.06 8.83 -11.62
CA GLN A 662 -20.03 7.81 -10.58
C GLN A 662 -21.34 7.88 -9.80
N VAL A 663 -21.94 6.74 -9.45
CA VAL A 663 -23.20 6.66 -8.70
C VAL A 663 -23.02 5.70 -7.54
N ALA A 664 -23.22 6.16 -6.31
CA ALA A 664 -23.13 5.36 -5.10
C ALA A 664 -24.50 4.75 -4.75
N TRP A 665 -24.50 3.52 -4.25
CA TRP A 665 -25.69 2.72 -3.98
C TRP A 665 -25.64 2.15 -2.56
N LYS A 666 -26.82 1.98 -1.95
CA LYS A 666 -26.98 1.34 -0.64
C LYS A 666 -28.08 0.29 -0.67
N GLU A 667 -27.81 -0.85 -0.06
CA GLU A 667 -28.80 -1.90 0.16
C GLU A 667 -29.50 -1.70 1.50
N ALA A 668 -30.81 -1.44 1.46
CA ALA A 668 -31.56 -1.13 2.67
C ALA A 668 -31.62 -2.31 3.68
N SER A 669 -31.54 -3.56 3.21
CA SER A 669 -31.67 -4.75 4.06
C SER A 669 -30.38 -5.22 4.72
N THR A 670 -29.22 -4.98 4.08
CA THR A 670 -27.91 -5.44 4.58
C THR A 670 -27.03 -4.28 5.05
N GLY A 671 -27.38 -3.04 4.69
CA GLY A 671 -26.55 -1.86 4.96
C GLY A 671 -25.25 -1.82 4.16
N GLN A 672 -25.11 -2.64 3.12
CA GLN A 672 -23.93 -2.66 2.26
C GLN A 672 -24.01 -1.62 1.15
N TYR A 673 -22.85 -1.29 0.59
CA TYR A 673 -22.67 -0.25 -0.40
C TYR A 673 -22.03 -0.78 -1.67
N THR A 674 -22.33 -0.16 -2.81
CA THR A 674 -21.58 -0.37 -4.06
C THR A 674 -21.55 0.94 -4.86
N ALA A 675 -20.77 1.01 -5.92
CA ALA A 675 -20.71 2.19 -6.78
C ALA A 675 -20.53 1.80 -8.24
N TRP A 676 -21.20 2.54 -9.13
CA TRP A 676 -21.19 2.35 -10.58
C TRP A 676 -20.48 3.50 -11.27
N ASN A 677 -19.77 3.19 -12.35
CA ASN A 677 -19.40 4.12 -13.40
C ASN A 677 -20.46 4.06 -14.51
N THR A 678 -20.92 5.23 -14.95
CA THR A 678 -21.79 5.37 -16.12
C THR A 678 -21.06 6.08 -17.25
N ASP A 679 -21.61 6.03 -18.46
CA ASP A 679 -21.25 6.93 -19.55
C ASP A 679 -21.90 8.33 -19.36
N ASN A 680 -21.70 9.23 -20.33
CA ASN A 680 -22.27 10.58 -20.32
C ASN A 680 -23.80 10.62 -20.49
N ASP A 681 -24.42 9.54 -20.95
CA ASP A 681 -25.86 9.40 -21.17
C ASP A 681 -26.55 8.64 -20.02
N GLY A 682 -25.82 8.35 -18.95
CA GLY A 682 -26.29 7.73 -17.72
C GLY A 682 -26.38 6.20 -17.78
N ASN A 683 -25.86 5.54 -18.82
CA ASN A 683 -25.86 4.08 -18.90
C ASN A 683 -24.75 3.48 -18.02
N TYR A 684 -25.08 2.45 -17.24
CA TYR A 684 -24.11 1.63 -16.53
C TYR A 684 -23.02 1.10 -17.48
N VAL A 685 -21.76 1.27 -17.09
CA VAL A 685 -20.59 0.79 -17.82
C VAL A 685 -19.83 -0.26 -17.01
N SER A 686 -19.54 0.03 -15.75
CA SER A 686 -18.77 -0.85 -14.87
C SER A 686 -18.98 -0.47 -13.40
N HIS A 687 -18.50 -1.27 -12.46
CA HIS A 687 -18.39 -0.85 -11.07
C HIS A 687 -17.14 0.01 -10.83
N VAL A 688 -17.17 0.83 -9.78
CA VAL A 688 -16.01 1.61 -9.33
C VAL A 688 -14.97 0.66 -8.74
N SER A 689 -13.76 0.69 -9.30
CA SER A 689 -12.67 -0.25 -9.00
C SER A 689 -12.01 -0.05 -7.63
N THR A 690 -12.20 1.11 -7.00
CA THR A 690 -11.64 1.41 -5.67
C THR A 690 -12.40 0.73 -4.52
N LEU A 691 -13.59 0.18 -4.77
CA LEU A 691 -14.31 -0.64 -3.78
C LEU A 691 -13.78 -2.08 -3.85
N THR A 692 -13.12 -2.52 -2.77
CA THR A 692 -12.52 -3.84 -2.65
C THR A 692 -13.56 -4.95 -2.80
N GLY A 693 -13.40 -5.83 -3.80
CA GLY A 693 -14.36 -6.89 -4.15
C GLY A 693 -15.11 -6.71 -5.48
N SER A 694 -14.85 -5.62 -6.20
CA SER A 694 -15.69 -5.19 -7.32
C SER A 694 -15.13 -5.43 -8.73
N THR A 695 -14.63 -6.64 -9.02
CA THR A 695 -14.45 -7.08 -10.42
C THR A 695 -15.71 -7.73 -11.01
N SER A 696 -16.75 -7.99 -10.20
CA SER A 696 -18.01 -8.63 -10.64
C SER A 696 -19.24 -8.23 -9.80
N GLY A 697 -19.37 -6.96 -9.39
CA GLY A 697 -20.56 -6.48 -8.66
C GLY A 697 -20.65 -6.84 -7.18
N GLY A 698 -19.50 -6.86 -6.49
CA GLY A 698 -19.44 -7.01 -5.04
C GLY A 698 -19.96 -5.77 -4.29
N SER A 699 -20.46 -5.99 -3.08
CA SER A 699 -20.85 -4.98 -2.11
C SER A 699 -19.83 -4.86 -0.97
N VAL A 700 -19.70 -3.69 -0.36
CA VAL A 700 -18.76 -3.41 0.72
C VAL A 700 -19.47 -2.89 1.97
N SER A 701 -18.83 -2.98 3.14
CA SER A 701 -19.35 -2.40 4.37
C SER A 701 -19.20 -0.87 4.37
N GLY A 702 -19.95 -0.19 5.25
CA GLY A 702 -19.84 1.26 5.43
C GLY A 702 -18.44 1.74 5.86
N THR A 703 -17.62 0.86 6.43
CA THR A 703 -16.28 1.20 6.93
C THR A 703 -15.16 0.99 5.90
N ASP A 704 -15.50 0.51 4.69
CA ASP A 704 -14.55 0.22 3.61
C ASP A 704 -13.76 1.46 3.18
N SER A 705 -12.44 1.32 3.05
CA SER A 705 -11.55 2.43 2.69
C SER A 705 -11.79 2.98 1.27
N GLY A 706 -12.30 2.15 0.36
CA GLY A 706 -12.74 2.52 -0.98
C GLY A 706 -14.02 3.36 -0.95
N LEU A 707 -14.98 3.01 -0.09
CA LEU A 707 -16.17 3.83 0.16
C LEU A 707 -15.79 5.18 0.78
N LYS A 708 -14.89 5.21 1.77
CA LYS A 708 -14.39 6.46 2.37
C LYS A 708 -13.63 7.34 1.35
N SER A 709 -12.93 6.72 0.40
CA SER A 709 -12.31 7.46 -0.72
C SER A 709 -13.35 8.06 -1.67
N LEU A 710 -14.49 7.37 -1.87
CA LEU A 710 -15.62 7.91 -2.63
C LEU A 710 -16.32 9.06 -1.90
N GLU A 711 -16.49 9.00 -0.58
CA GLU A 711 -17.05 10.10 0.21
C GLU A 711 -16.27 11.41 -0.03
N THR A 712 -14.95 11.32 -0.07
CA THR A 712 -14.07 12.46 -0.36
C THR A 712 -14.30 13.02 -1.77
N SER A 713 -14.58 12.14 -2.73
CA SER A 713 -14.82 12.51 -4.13
C SER A 713 -16.24 13.04 -4.38
N PHE A 714 -17.23 12.57 -3.61
CA PHE A 714 -18.64 12.97 -3.69
C PHE A 714 -18.96 14.15 -2.76
N HIS A 715 -18.02 14.50 -1.88
CA HIS A 715 -18.18 15.47 -0.80
C HIS A 715 -19.41 15.21 0.09
N GLN A 716 -19.75 13.92 0.26
CA GLN A 716 -20.93 13.47 0.98
C GLN A 716 -20.55 12.35 1.96
N ASP A 717 -21.20 12.34 3.11
CA ASP A 717 -21.17 11.22 4.05
C ASP A 717 -22.13 10.14 3.53
N LEU A 718 -21.58 9.21 2.73
CA LEU A 718 -22.36 8.17 2.05
C LEU A 718 -22.83 7.10 3.02
N ASN A 719 -22.05 6.83 4.08
CA ASN A 719 -22.32 5.74 5.01
C ASN A 719 -23.14 6.18 6.26
N GLY A 720 -23.25 7.49 6.50
CA GLY A 720 -23.95 8.09 7.63
C GLY A 720 -23.17 8.04 8.95
N ASP A 721 -21.84 7.91 8.91
CA ASP A 721 -20.97 7.83 10.10
C ASP A 721 -20.59 9.21 10.66
N GLY A 722 -21.03 10.28 9.99
CA GLY A 722 -20.77 11.67 10.36
C GLY A 722 -19.41 12.18 9.89
N GLN A 723 -18.72 11.46 9.00
CA GLN A 723 -17.43 11.85 8.45
C GLN A 723 -17.43 11.74 6.92
N VAL A 724 -16.52 12.49 6.28
CA VAL A 724 -16.25 12.40 4.85
C VAL A 724 -14.77 12.05 4.70
N GLY A 725 -14.45 10.83 4.28
CA GLY A 725 -13.07 10.39 4.07
C GLY A 725 -12.43 9.59 5.22
N THR A 726 -11.11 9.48 5.21
CA THR A 726 -10.34 8.72 6.22
C THR A 726 -9.70 9.65 7.24
N SER A 727 -9.94 9.42 8.54
CA SER A 727 -9.29 10.17 9.63
C SER A 727 -8.18 9.36 10.32
N SER A 728 -7.04 9.99 10.60
CA SER A 728 -5.90 9.43 11.34
C SER A 728 -6.01 9.65 12.88
N LEU A 729 -6.09 8.54 13.62
CA LEU A 729 -5.73 8.26 15.04
C LEU A 729 -6.06 9.28 16.16
N ALA A 730 -6.90 8.88 17.14
CA ALA A 730 -6.48 8.46 18.51
C ALA A 730 -7.65 8.14 19.47
N THR A 731 -7.66 6.89 19.97
CA THR A 731 -8.01 6.37 21.32
C THR A 731 -9.02 7.07 22.26
N SER A 732 -9.96 6.24 22.76
CA SER A 732 -10.68 6.23 24.07
C SER A 732 -11.88 7.18 24.24
N SER A 733 -13.02 6.81 24.83
CA SER A 733 -13.66 5.55 25.27
C SER A 733 -15.03 5.92 25.90
N THR A 734 -16.00 5.01 25.88
CA THR A 734 -17.01 4.69 26.93
C THR A 734 -18.06 3.75 26.31
N SER A 735 -18.59 2.68 26.90
CA SER A 735 -18.30 1.87 28.08
C SER A 735 -19.41 0.81 28.14
N THR A 736 -19.09 -0.45 27.84
CA THR A 736 -19.69 -1.64 28.48
C THR A 736 -18.64 -2.75 28.46
N THR A 737 -17.55 -2.57 29.20
CA THR A 737 -16.52 -3.62 29.35
C THR A 737 -16.89 -4.53 30.51
N GLN A 738 -17.15 -5.81 30.22
CA GLN A 738 -17.16 -6.84 31.24
C GLN A 738 -15.69 -7.17 31.54
N THR A 739 -15.23 -6.81 32.75
CA THR A 739 -13.86 -7.12 33.16
C THR A 739 -13.81 -8.55 33.67
N ILE A 740 -13.27 -9.49 32.89
CA ILE A 740 -12.82 -10.79 33.44
C ILE A 740 -11.44 -10.54 34.07
N ALA A 741 -11.42 -9.89 35.23
CA ALA A 741 -10.21 -9.77 36.03
C ALA A 741 -10.08 -10.98 36.95
N THR A 742 -9.13 -11.88 36.67
CA THR A 742 -8.54 -12.73 37.71
C THR A 742 -7.10 -12.30 37.97
N SER A 743 -6.93 -11.14 38.59
CA SER A 743 -5.66 -10.78 39.21
C SER A 743 -5.42 -11.69 40.42
N SER A 744 -4.42 -12.57 40.30
CA SER A 744 -3.80 -13.46 41.33
C SER A 744 -3.95 -14.98 41.15
N SER A 745 -4.30 -15.49 39.97
CA SER A 745 -4.22 -16.93 39.71
C SER A 745 -2.75 -17.38 39.55
N THR A 746 -2.35 -18.44 40.25
CA THR A 746 -1.05 -19.12 40.06
C THR A 746 -1.16 -20.34 39.15
N THR A 747 -2.31 -20.52 38.49
CA THR A 747 -2.63 -21.65 37.61
C THR A 747 -2.97 -21.15 36.20
N SER A 748 -2.71 -21.98 35.20
CA SER A 748 -3.17 -21.78 33.82
C SER A 748 -4.69 -21.63 33.75
N ASN A 749 -5.16 -20.61 33.06
CA ASN A 749 -6.58 -20.28 32.94
C ASN A 749 -7.02 -20.30 31.47
N THR A 750 -8.26 -20.70 31.22
CA THR A 750 -8.95 -20.47 29.94
C THR A 750 -9.96 -19.34 30.14
N GLN A 751 -9.80 -18.26 29.37
CA GLN A 751 -10.65 -17.08 29.40
C GLN A 751 -11.35 -16.95 28.06
N THR A 752 -12.69 -16.90 28.05
CA THR A 752 -13.50 -16.87 26.82
C THR A 752 -14.13 -15.49 26.66
N SER A 753 -14.01 -14.94 25.46
CA SER A 753 -14.62 -13.67 25.07
C SER A 753 -16.13 -13.74 24.93
N THR A 754 -16.79 -12.62 25.19
CA THR A 754 -18.21 -12.38 24.96
C THR A 754 -18.42 -11.62 23.65
N SER A 755 -19.63 -11.13 23.40
CA SER A 755 -19.88 -10.20 22.27
C SER A 755 -19.71 -8.73 22.65
N GLY A 756 -19.27 -8.46 23.89
CA GLY A 756 -18.92 -7.13 24.37
C GLY A 756 -17.42 -6.88 24.29
N ASN A 757 -17.01 -5.64 24.60
CA ASN A 757 -15.59 -5.28 24.62
C ASN A 757 -14.94 -5.73 25.94
N ASP A 758 -14.20 -6.83 25.93
CA ASP A 758 -13.61 -7.45 27.10
C ASP A 758 -12.14 -7.05 27.31
N VAL A 759 -11.68 -7.11 28.57
CA VAL A 759 -10.27 -6.92 28.91
C VAL A 759 -9.77 -8.11 29.68
N PHE A 760 -8.87 -8.86 29.05
CA PHE A 760 -8.19 -10.01 29.62
C PHE A 760 -6.83 -9.63 30.21
N VAL A 761 -6.42 -10.38 31.22
CA VAL A 761 -5.11 -10.24 31.85
C VAL A 761 -4.46 -11.62 31.94
N GLY A 762 -3.31 -11.78 31.30
CA GLY A 762 -2.46 -12.97 31.40
C GLY A 762 -1.81 -13.09 32.77
N THR A 763 -1.53 -14.32 33.17
CA THR A 763 -0.95 -14.69 34.46
C THR A 763 0.53 -15.06 34.29
N SER A 764 1.18 -15.52 35.37
CA SER A 764 2.55 -16.05 35.29
C SER A 764 2.62 -17.50 34.76
N LYS A 765 1.53 -18.03 34.23
CA LYS A 765 1.38 -19.40 33.72
C LYS A 765 0.73 -19.34 32.34
N ALA A 766 0.90 -20.42 31.56
CA ALA A 766 0.32 -20.55 30.22
C ALA A 766 -1.20 -20.44 30.27
N ASP A 767 -1.77 -19.40 29.68
CA ASP A 767 -3.20 -19.15 29.60
C ASP A 767 -3.74 -19.40 28.18
N THR A 768 -5.05 -19.57 28.06
CA THR A 768 -5.76 -19.68 26.78
C THR A 768 -6.84 -18.62 26.69
N PHE A 769 -6.84 -17.81 25.64
CA PHE A 769 -7.86 -16.78 25.38
C PHE A 769 -8.70 -17.20 24.16
N SER A 770 -9.98 -17.47 24.35
CA SER A 770 -10.84 -18.09 23.33
C SER A 770 -11.87 -17.10 22.78
N PHE A 771 -11.96 -16.97 21.45
CA PHE A 771 -12.76 -15.99 20.73
C PHE A 771 -13.65 -16.68 19.68
N ALA A 772 -14.96 -16.49 19.81
CA ALA A 772 -15.95 -16.90 18.80
C ALA A 772 -16.21 -15.74 17.82
N ALA A 773 -17.05 -15.94 16.80
CA ALA A 773 -17.45 -14.85 15.91
C ALA A 773 -18.26 -13.77 16.63
N ASN A 774 -18.09 -12.50 16.26
CA ASN A 774 -18.68 -11.32 16.90
C ASN A 774 -18.16 -11.13 18.33
N PHE A 775 -16.84 -11.20 18.51
CA PHE A 775 -16.19 -11.08 19.82
C PHE A 775 -15.99 -9.63 20.28
N GLY A 776 -16.39 -8.63 19.49
CA GLY A 776 -16.29 -7.23 19.88
C GLY A 776 -14.85 -6.68 19.88
N ASN A 777 -14.58 -5.67 20.70
CA ASN A 777 -13.28 -5.00 20.77
C ASN A 777 -12.55 -5.33 22.07
N ASP A 778 -11.73 -6.38 22.01
CA ASP A 778 -11.09 -6.99 23.15
C ASP A 778 -9.63 -6.57 23.33
N VAL A 779 -9.16 -6.64 24.56
CA VAL A 779 -7.77 -6.31 24.91
C VAL A 779 -7.17 -7.40 25.79
N ILE A 780 -6.04 -7.97 25.39
CA ILE A 780 -5.22 -8.83 26.26
C ILE A 780 -4.03 -8.01 26.79
N LYS A 781 -3.88 -8.01 28.13
CA LYS A 781 -2.71 -7.45 28.82
C LYS A 781 -1.84 -8.59 29.34
N GLY A 782 -0.53 -8.53 29.07
CA GLY A 782 0.43 -9.49 29.60
C GLY A 782 0.42 -10.84 28.87
N PHE A 783 0.16 -10.84 27.56
CA PHE A 783 0.31 -12.03 26.71
C PHE A 783 1.77 -12.45 26.61
N VAL A 784 2.06 -13.72 26.86
CA VAL A 784 3.41 -14.30 26.82
C VAL A 784 3.57 -15.21 25.61
N ALA A 785 4.20 -14.69 24.55
CA ALA A 785 4.33 -15.39 23.26
C ALA A 785 5.44 -16.47 23.21
N SER A 786 6.16 -16.72 24.31
CA SER A 786 7.17 -17.80 24.35
C SER A 786 7.55 -18.22 25.78
N GLY A 787 8.18 -19.38 25.91
CA GLY A 787 8.73 -19.89 27.16
C GLY A 787 7.74 -20.70 28.03
N PRO A 788 8.08 -21.02 29.29
CA PRO A 788 7.29 -21.93 30.13
C PRO A 788 5.89 -21.43 30.53
N ALA A 789 5.61 -20.15 30.30
CA ALA A 789 4.31 -19.52 30.52
C ALA A 789 3.66 -19.12 29.18
N HIS A 790 3.98 -19.83 28.10
CA HIS A 790 3.47 -19.55 26.76
C HIS A 790 1.94 -19.55 26.72
N ASP A 791 1.37 -18.40 26.36
CA ASP A 791 -0.06 -18.19 26.23
C ASP A 791 -0.53 -18.58 24.82
N THR A 792 -1.81 -18.91 24.72
CA THR A 792 -2.44 -19.30 23.45
C THR A 792 -3.71 -18.49 23.21
N ILE A 793 -3.94 -18.11 21.96
CA ILE A 793 -5.18 -17.50 21.48
C ILE A 793 -5.90 -18.56 20.65
N GLU A 794 -7.14 -18.85 21.01
CA GLU A 794 -7.99 -19.78 20.30
C GLU A 794 -9.07 -19.00 19.54
N PHE A 795 -9.00 -18.99 18.21
CA PHE A 795 -10.07 -18.46 17.37
C PHE A 795 -10.97 -19.58 16.87
N SER A 796 -12.27 -19.32 16.76
CA SER A 796 -13.13 -20.18 15.95
C SER A 796 -12.66 -20.17 14.49
N LYS A 797 -12.68 -21.34 13.83
CA LYS A 797 -12.42 -21.45 12.37
C LYS A 797 -13.29 -20.55 11.49
N SER A 798 -14.42 -20.10 12.01
CA SER A 798 -15.32 -19.15 11.32
C SER A 798 -14.82 -17.71 11.33
N VAL A 799 -13.87 -17.37 12.21
CA VAL A 799 -13.26 -16.04 12.35
C VAL A 799 -11.92 -16.01 11.61
N PHE A 800 -11.04 -16.94 11.95
CA PHE A 800 -9.77 -17.16 11.27
C PHE A 800 -9.54 -18.66 11.13
N ASP A 801 -9.04 -19.10 9.98
CA ASP A 801 -8.84 -20.53 9.67
C ASP A 801 -7.37 -20.96 9.76
N SER A 802 -6.46 -20.00 9.91
CA SER A 802 -5.01 -20.22 9.83
C SER A 802 -4.24 -19.03 10.42
N PHE A 803 -2.99 -19.30 10.83
CA PHE A 803 -2.09 -18.25 11.32
C PHE A 803 -1.80 -17.18 10.25
N ALA A 804 -1.73 -17.59 8.98
CA ALA A 804 -1.58 -16.66 7.86
C ALA A 804 -2.78 -15.70 7.75
N SER A 805 -4.00 -16.20 7.98
CA SER A 805 -5.22 -15.39 8.00
C SER A 805 -5.23 -14.41 9.19
N VAL A 806 -4.78 -14.83 10.38
CA VAL A 806 -4.60 -13.90 11.51
C VAL A 806 -3.58 -12.81 11.17
N LEU A 807 -2.44 -13.18 10.58
CA LEU A 807 -1.36 -12.25 10.28
C LEU A 807 -1.73 -11.23 9.21
N SER A 808 -2.53 -11.60 8.20
CA SER A 808 -3.04 -10.66 7.20
C SER A 808 -4.00 -9.61 7.78
N HIS A 809 -4.52 -9.85 8.97
CA HIS A 809 -5.42 -8.97 9.71
C HIS A 809 -4.75 -8.31 10.92
N ALA A 810 -3.46 -8.61 11.18
CA ALA A 810 -2.69 -8.07 12.27
C ALA A 810 -1.88 -6.83 11.83
N THR A 811 -2.00 -5.74 12.57
CA THR A 811 -1.23 -4.51 12.34
C THR A 811 -0.49 -4.11 13.61
N GLN A 812 0.76 -3.66 13.46
CA GLN A 812 1.51 -3.05 14.57
C GLN A 812 0.98 -1.62 14.81
N SER A 813 0.46 -1.35 16.01
CA SER A 813 0.00 -0.02 16.42
C SER A 813 0.77 0.43 17.66
N GLY A 814 1.84 1.19 17.44
CA GLY A 814 2.77 1.58 18.51
C GLY A 814 3.40 0.35 19.16
N GLY A 815 3.30 0.23 20.48
CA GLY A 815 3.79 -0.92 21.24
C GLY A 815 2.86 -2.14 21.22
N ASP A 816 1.71 -2.07 20.56
CA ASP A 816 0.67 -3.10 20.61
C ASP A 816 0.48 -3.77 19.24
N VAL A 817 -0.05 -5.00 19.23
CA VAL A 817 -0.56 -5.66 18.02
C VAL A 817 -2.08 -5.55 18.03
N VAL A 818 -2.67 -5.15 16.91
CA VAL A 818 -4.13 -5.10 16.72
C VAL A 818 -4.49 -6.07 15.61
N ILE A 819 -5.32 -7.08 15.92
CA ILE A 819 -5.89 -8.03 14.95
C ILE A 819 -7.33 -7.60 14.72
N ALA A 820 -7.70 -7.25 13.48
CA ALA A 820 -9.03 -6.71 13.17
C ALA A 820 -9.70 -7.50 12.04
N THR A 821 -10.95 -7.92 12.25
CA THR A 821 -11.77 -8.61 11.24
C THR A 821 -13.21 -8.10 11.30
N GLY A 822 -13.63 -7.37 10.27
CA GLY A 822 -14.92 -6.67 10.30
C GLY A 822 -14.99 -5.65 11.45
N ASP A 823 -15.99 -5.82 12.33
CA ASP A 823 -16.23 -4.98 13.50
C ASP A 823 -15.54 -5.50 14.78
N ASP A 824 -14.90 -6.68 14.71
CA ASP A 824 -14.22 -7.29 15.84
C ASP A 824 -12.73 -6.88 15.86
N THR A 825 -12.20 -6.50 17.02
CA THR A 825 -10.78 -6.20 17.20
C THR A 825 -10.21 -6.89 18.43
N LEU A 826 -9.01 -7.47 18.32
CA LEU A 826 -8.23 -7.97 19.44
C LEU A 826 -6.92 -7.20 19.54
N THR A 827 -6.71 -6.50 20.65
CA THR A 827 -5.48 -5.77 20.94
C THR A 827 -4.60 -6.52 21.93
N LEU A 828 -3.40 -6.92 21.51
CA LEU A 828 -2.36 -7.46 22.38
C LEU A 828 -1.44 -6.35 22.86
N LYS A 829 -1.49 -6.03 24.15
CA LYS A 829 -0.71 -4.93 24.72
C LYS A 829 0.77 -5.27 24.86
N ASN A 830 1.64 -4.32 24.50
CA ASN A 830 3.10 -4.43 24.59
C ASN A 830 3.69 -5.63 23.82
N MET A 831 3.10 -5.94 22.66
CA MET A 831 3.48 -7.05 21.80
C MET A 831 4.01 -6.54 20.46
N LYS A 832 4.97 -7.26 19.88
CA LYS A 832 5.42 -7.00 18.51
C LYS A 832 4.81 -8.05 17.58
N VAL A 833 4.34 -7.63 16.41
CA VAL A 833 3.75 -8.56 15.43
C VAL A 833 4.73 -9.67 15.04
N GLY A 834 6.03 -9.34 14.95
CA GLY A 834 7.09 -10.31 14.65
C GLY A 834 7.47 -11.26 15.79
N SER A 835 6.96 -11.07 17.02
CA SER A 835 7.15 -12.05 18.10
C SER A 835 6.03 -13.08 18.20
N LEU A 836 4.99 -12.96 17.36
CA LEU A 836 3.93 -13.94 17.24
C LEU A 836 4.32 -15.03 16.22
N THR A 837 3.94 -16.25 16.53
CA THR A 837 4.20 -17.47 15.76
C THR A 837 2.92 -18.27 15.60
N SER A 838 2.94 -19.28 14.73
CA SER A 838 1.80 -20.18 14.58
C SER A 838 1.47 -21.00 15.84
N GLN A 839 2.39 -21.06 16.83
CA GLN A 839 2.14 -21.76 18.09
C GLN A 839 1.27 -20.94 19.04
N ASP A 840 1.25 -19.61 18.89
CA ASP A 840 0.43 -18.70 19.69
C ASP A 840 -1.07 -18.81 19.34
N PHE A 841 -1.42 -19.47 18.24
CA PHE A 841 -2.79 -19.51 17.72
C PHE A 841 -3.29 -20.94 17.49
N HIS A 842 -4.46 -21.23 18.05
CA HIS A 842 -5.23 -22.43 17.77
C HIS A 842 -6.54 -22.07 17.07
N PHE A 843 -6.95 -22.91 16.10
CA PHE A 843 -8.15 -22.70 15.31
C PHE A 843 -9.14 -23.85 15.58
N ALA A 844 -10.09 -23.62 16.48
CA ALA A 844 -11.09 -24.60 16.90
C ALA A 844 -12.32 -24.60 16.00
#